data_AF-A0A9E2L1S3-F1
#
_entry.id   AF-A0A9E2L1S3-F1
#
_cell.length_a   1.000
_cell.length_b   1.000
_cell.length_c   1.000
_cell.angle_alpha   90.00
_cell.angle_beta   90.00
_cell.angle_gamma   90.00
#
_symmetry.space_group_name_H-M   'P 1'
#
loop_
_entity.id
_entity.type
_entity.pdbx_description
1 polymer ?
#
loop_
_entity_poly.entity_id
_entity_poly.type
_entity_poly.pdbx_seq_one_letter_code
_entity_poly.pdbx_strand_id
1 'polypeptide(L)'
;MAGVSIPGVSDKYKTNDLVEALMKQERLPLEREQASLDGYKMQQDAWRSVNKNVTALRDSCRSLYSFDNPFNSKIGESTNEDAVSVEAGRNAALNSFQIDVLNPATADRFLSEEIEKGYKVPAGSYVFKSGEKEVSMNWKGGTVQSFADSLNKRSKDVIKASVVTVSPGKQALMIEALQTGEENKLVFEDEALNLALEVGMIQKVKPEAVNISSSNDIKQVSVNNSSVSEQKGMPALSSDNVSVQENTITVPPRGSFEVQIPEEVASDPNQVIEFSLSKADVEDITERINQESTSPQLPGAGGIDFKGIHIDNFPSDTTLPSGTRVKKAPPLNPVVDNNIVSLKLKDGSEIQLSEADALQQEDGSRKFSIALSDYDNIESIIVRNRNTGKEISMSTIQAFNKNANLGYEPIHAASTASDAKIKYEGITITRPSNKIDDVVPDVTLNIKEKTEKTATITIKPDKETVKEYLITLVGTYNKVVAEMNILTQTKEEIIDELGYLTEDEVETYKEWLGIFQGDFTLTNSKSFLQTTMTSAYSIEENTTINNLAQIGISTSASSYSGYSPSKLRGYLEIDEKTLDSAIDNNLNEIKNLFGYDSDNDLIIDSGIAYQMDQRLQSYVQSGGIFSTKISTLDTRISSSEQKIKNLETQLEAKEQSLKQKYSQMESTLNSLESQSQSINNTFNKKQE
;
A
#
# COMPACT_ATOMS: atom_id res chain seq x y z
N MET A 1 -6.41 16.18 66.01
CA MET A 1 -7.56 15.50 66.63
C MET A 1 -8.31 16.51 67.49
N ALA A 2 -9.63 16.60 67.37
CA ALA A 2 -10.44 17.35 68.33
C ALA A 2 -10.34 16.64 69.68
N GLY A 3 -9.79 17.32 70.69
CA GLY A 3 -9.69 16.79 72.04
C GLY A 3 -11.08 16.44 72.54
N VAL A 4 -11.32 15.17 72.82
CA VAL A 4 -12.50 14.75 73.58
C VAL A 4 -12.29 15.28 75.00
N SER A 5 -12.75 16.50 75.22
CA SER A 5 -12.84 17.10 76.55
C SER A 5 -13.94 16.36 77.30
N ILE A 6 -13.55 15.62 78.32
CA ILE A 6 -14.50 15.05 79.28
C ILE A 6 -15.09 16.24 80.06
N PRO A 7 -16.41 16.51 79.98
CA PRO A 7 -17.00 17.65 80.66
C PRO A 7 -16.81 17.52 82.18
N GLY A 8 -16.13 18.49 82.80
CA GLY A 8 -15.91 18.54 84.25
C GLY A 8 -14.49 18.26 84.73
N VAL A 9 -13.53 17.98 83.84
CA VAL A 9 -12.11 17.81 84.19
C VAL A 9 -11.33 19.05 83.74
N SER A 10 -10.84 19.85 84.69
CA SER A 10 -9.93 20.97 84.39
C SER A 10 -8.56 20.40 84.01
N ASP A 11 -7.95 20.83 82.90
CA ASP A 11 -6.57 20.47 82.48
C ASP A 11 -5.48 21.09 83.38
N LYS A 12 -5.70 21.01 84.69
CA LYS A 12 -4.90 21.65 85.74
C LYS A 12 -3.54 20.98 85.92
N TYR A 13 -3.46 19.69 85.56
CA TYR A 13 -2.26 18.86 85.75
C TYR A 13 -1.51 18.54 84.43
N LYS A 14 -1.93 19.10 83.29
CA LYS A 14 -1.32 18.86 81.96
C LYS A 14 -1.18 17.37 81.63
N THR A 15 -2.20 16.59 81.98
CA THR A 15 -2.12 15.14 81.96
C THR A 15 -2.02 14.58 80.53
N ASN A 16 -2.59 15.30 79.55
CA ASN A 16 -2.48 14.98 78.13
C ASN A 16 -1.04 15.15 77.60
N ASP A 17 -0.35 16.24 77.95
CA ASP A 17 1.04 16.49 77.56
C ASP A 17 1.98 15.38 78.08
N LEU A 18 1.69 14.87 79.29
CA LEU A 18 2.48 13.81 79.93
C LEU A 18 2.25 12.45 79.24
N VAL A 19 1.00 12.14 78.87
CA VAL A 19 0.68 10.95 78.06
C VAL A 19 1.37 11.03 76.70
N GLU A 20 1.34 12.19 76.03
CA GLU A 20 2.02 12.40 74.75
C GLU A 20 3.54 12.23 74.87
N ALA A 21 4.15 12.80 75.92
CA ALA A 21 5.58 12.64 76.20
C ALA A 21 5.98 11.18 76.45
N LEU A 22 5.16 10.41 77.17
CA LEU A 22 5.38 8.98 77.38
C LEU A 22 5.20 8.18 76.08
N MET A 23 4.18 8.51 75.28
CA MET A 23 3.93 7.85 74.00
C MET A 23 5.04 8.11 72.98
N LYS A 24 5.74 9.25 73.04
CA LYS A 24 6.85 9.56 72.15
C LYS A 24 7.98 8.51 72.22
N GLN A 25 8.36 8.08 73.42
CA GLN A 25 9.39 7.03 73.57
C GLN A 25 8.88 5.67 73.06
N GLU A 26 7.60 5.39 73.28
CA GLU A 26 6.96 4.15 72.85
C GLU A 26 6.79 4.05 71.33
N ARG A 27 6.73 5.19 70.63
CA ARG A 27 6.68 5.26 69.15
C ARG A 27 8.03 4.99 68.48
N LEU A 28 9.16 5.03 69.18
CA LEU A 28 10.48 4.81 68.59
C LEU A 28 10.62 3.48 67.80
N PRO A 29 10.10 2.33 68.27
CA PRO A 29 10.13 1.09 67.49
C PRO A 29 9.29 1.17 66.21
N LEU A 30 8.17 1.91 66.24
CA LEU A 30 7.32 2.14 65.06
C LEU A 30 8.06 3.00 64.04
N GLU A 31 8.65 4.13 64.48
CA GLU A 31 9.42 5.03 63.62
C GLU A 31 10.62 4.32 62.98
N ARG A 32 11.33 3.47 63.74
CA ARG A 32 12.43 2.64 63.23
C ARG A 32 11.96 1.62 62.19
N GLU A 33 10.81 1.01 62.42
CA GLU A 33 10.24 0.04 61.48
C GLU A 33 9.74 0.73 60.21
N GLN A 34 9.11 1.90 60.32
CA GLN A 34 8.73 2.75 59.18
C GLN A 34 9.96 3.14 58.34
N ALA A 35 11.04 3.60 58.98
CA ALA A 35 12.29 3.89 58.27
C ALA A 35 12.88 2.64 57.59
N SER A 36 12.71 1.45 58.18
CA SER A 36 13.14 0.18 57.57
C SER A 36 12.28 -0.18 56.36
N LEU A 37 10.96 0.01 56.45
CA LEU A 37 10.02 -0.18 55.35
C LEU A 37 10.36 0.72 54.17
N ASP A 38 10.58 2.02 54.43
CA ASP A 38 10.94 2.99 53.40
C ASP A 38 12.26 2.62 52.73
N GLY A 39 13.25 2.19 53.52
CA GLY A 39 14.51 1.64 52.98
C GLY A 39 14.30 0.42 52.10
N TYR A 40 13.43 -0.53 52.48
CA TYR A 40 13.14 -1.70 51.64
C TYR A 40 12.40 -1.34 50.35
N LYS A 41 11.47 -0.38 50.40
CA LYS A 41 10.77 0.14 49.21
C LYS A 41 11.73 0.82 48.25
N MET A 42 12.60 1.68 48.76
CA MET A 42 13.63 2.34 47.96
C MET A 42 14.59 1.33 47.30
N GLN A 43 15.06 0.32 48.05
CA GLN A 43 15.85 -0.76 47.48
C GLN A 43 15.09 -1.53 46.39
N GLN A 44 13.80 -1.80 46.61
CA GLN A 44 12.99 -2.50 45.62
C GLN A 44 12.85 -1.71 44.33
N ASP A 45 12.60 -0.40 44.43
CA ASP A 45 12.45 0.46 43.26
C ASP A 45 13.76 0.60 42.49
N ALA A 46 14.89 0.72 43.19
CA ALA A 46 16.22 0.67 42.57
C ALA A 46 16.47 -0.66 41.83
N TRP A 47 16.10 -1.82 42.42
CA TRP A 47 16.23 -3.11 41.73
C TRP A 47 15.29 -3.25 40.53
N ARG A 48 14.07 -2.71 40.60
CA ARG A 48 13.15 -2.68 39.46
C ARG A 48 13.70 -1.83 38.32
N SER A 49 14.33 -0.69 38.64
CA SER A 49 14.99 0.18 37.66
C SER A 49 16.18 -0.52 37.00
N VAL A 50 17.08 -1.13 37.78
CA VAL A 50 18.19 -1.94 37.25
C VAL A 50 17.66 -3.05 36.35
N ASN A 51 16.64 -3.79 36.78
CA ASN A 51 16.06 -4.86 35.97
C ASN A 51 15.54 -4.32 34.64
N LYS A 52 14.80 -3.21 34.64
CA LYS A 52 14.29 -2.55 33.43
C LYS A 52 15.43 -2.12 32.49
N ASN A 53 16.44 -1.43 33.01
CA ASN A 53 17.54 -0.91 32.19
C ASN A 53 18.43 -2.04 31.64
N VAL A 54 18.65 -3.10 32.42
CA VAL A 54 19.39 -4.29 31.95
C VAL A 54 18.57 -5.08 30.92
N THR A 55 17.24 -5.15 31.05
CA THR A 55 16.37 -5.69 29.99
C THR A 55 16.49 -4.87 28.71
N ALA A 56 16.47 -3.53 28.80
CA ALA A 56 16.62 -2.68 27.62
C ALA A 56 17.99 -2.88 26.93
N LEU A 57 19.08 -2.97 27.69
CA LEU A 57 20.41 -3.29 27.15
C LEU A 57 20.42 -4.67 26.47
N ARG A 58 19.82 -5.67 27.11
CA ARG A 58 19.69 -7.02 26.55
C ARG A 58 18.95 -7.00 25.21
N ASP A 59 17.85 -6.26 25.11
CA ASP A 59 17.07 -6.14 23.88
C ASP A 59 17.86 -5.40 22.78
N SER A 60 18.63 -4.36 23.13
CA SER A 60 19.55 -3.69 22.20
C SER A 60 20.70 -4.58 21.73
N CYS A 61 21.23 -5.47 22.57
CA CYS A 61 22.18 -6.50 22.13
C CYS A 61 21.49 -7.49 21.18
N ARG A 62 20.31 -7.99 21.54
CA ARG A 62 19.58 -8.96 20.72
C ARG A 62 19.23 -8.41 19.34
N SER A 63 18.88 -7.14 19.23
CA SER A 63 18.56 -6.53 17.94
C SER A 63 19.75 -6.51 16.97
N LEU A 64 21.00 -6.52 17.46
CA LEU A 64 22.20 -6.51 16.61
C LEU A 64 22.54 -7.86 15.96
N TYR A 65 22.05 -8.97 16.50
CA TYR A 65 22.34 -10.30 15.95
C TYR A 65 21.10 -11.08 15.52
N SER A 66 19.92 -10.77 16.07
CA SER A 66 18.68 -11.47 15.70
C SER A 66 18.25 -11.24 14.25
N PHE A 67 17.09 -11.79 13.88
CA PHE A 67 16.53 -11.57 12.55
C PHE A 67 16.45 -10.08 12.21
N ASP A 68 16.16 -9.18 13.15
CA ASP A 68 15.99 -7.73 12.90
C ASP A 68 17.31 -6.94 12.78
N ASN A 69 18.46 -7.62 12.68
CA ASN A 69 19.76 -6.95 12.63
C ASN A 69 19.89 -5.89 11.52
N PRO A 70 20.53 -4.74 11.80
CA PRO A 70 20.62 -3.65 10.84
C PRO A 70 21.64 -3.93 9.72
N PHE A 71 22.55 -4.90 9.91
CA PHE A 71 23.67 -5.15 8.99
C PHE A 71 23.26 -5.70 7.63
N ASN A 72 22.07 -6.30 7.53
CA ASN A 72 21.49 -6.76 6.26
C ASN A 72 20.49 -5.76 5.66
N SER A 73 20.24 -4.62 6.33
CA SER A 73 19.33 -3.59 5.83
C SER A 73 19.92 -2.89 4.61
N LYS A 74 19.05 -2.57 3.66
CA LYS A 74 19.40 -1.94 2.39
C LYS A 74 18.47 -0.76 2.15
N ILE A 75 19.00 0.24 1.47
CA ILE A 75 18.25 1.41 1.06
C ILE A 75 18.39 1.59 -0.46
N GLY A 76 17.30 1.97 -1.11
CA GLY A 76 17.28 2.33 -2.51
C GLY A 76 17.29 3.85 -2.63
N GLU A 77 18.21 4.40 -3.40
CA GLU A 77 18.26 5.83 -3.73
C GLU A 77 17.94 6.03 -5.20
N SER A 78 17.23 7.11 -5.51
CA SER A 78 16.90 7.51 -6.88
C SER A 78 17.55 8.86 -7.19
N THR A 79 18.12 9.00 -8.39
CA THR A 79 18.55 10.33 -8.86
C THR A 79 17.37 11.28 -9.15
N ASN A 80 16.12 10.80 -9.10
CA ASN A 80 14.89 11.59 -9.25
C ASN A 80 13.79 11.05 -8.32
N GLU A 81 13.88 11.36 -7.02
CA GLU A 81 12.96 10.87 -5.98
C GLU A 81 11.53 11.42 -6.07
N ASP A 82 11.36 12.56 -6.73
CA ASP A 82 10.05 13.18 -6.98
C ASP A 82 9.25 12.35 -8.00
N ALA A 83 9.92 11.77 -9.00
CA ALA A 83 9.28 10.93 -10.00
C ALA A 83 9.17 9.46 -9.56
N VAL A 84 10.24 8.89 -9.00
CA VAL A 84 10.29 7.48 -8.57
C VAL A 84 11.15 7.34 -7.32
N SER A 85 10.56 6.77 -6.26
CA SER A 85 11.28 6.36 -5.05
C SER A 85 11.29 4.84 -4.93
N VAL A 86 12.23 4.30 -4.14
CA VAL A 86 12.47 2.85 -4.10
C VAL A 86 12.59 2.37 -2.67
N GLU A 87 11.91 1.28 -2.37
CA GLU A 87 12.06 0.51 -1.13
C GLU A 87 12.85 -0.77 -1.44
N ALA A 88 13.96 -0.96 -0.76
CA ALA A 88 14.79 -2.15 -0.92
C ALA A 88 14.53 -3.14 0.22
N GLY A 89 14.19 -4.38 -0.13
CA GLY A 89 14.12 -5.49 0.80
C GLY A 89 15.50 -5.95 1.24
N ARG A 90 15.57 -6.70 2.35
CA ARG A 90 16.83 -7.15 2.96
C ARG A 90 17.63 -8.10 2.06
N ASN A 91 16.96 -8.80 1.14
CA ASN A 91 17.59 -9.71 0.18
C ASN A 91 17.91 -9.05 -1.16
N ALA A 92 17.53 -7.78 -1.37
CA ALA A 92 17.75 -7.07 -2.64
C ALA A 92 19.22 -7.08 -3.05
N ALA A 93 19.54 -7.33 -4.31
CA ALA A 93 20.92 -7.32 -4.77
C ALA A 93 21.51 -5.90 -4.70
N LEU A 94 22.79 -5.78 -4.33
CA LEU A 94 23.49 -4.49 -4.40
C LEU A 94 23.86 -4.20 -5.85
N ASN A 95 23.07 -3.35 -6.51
CA ASN A 95 23.27 -2.97 -7.90
C ASN A 95 22.70 -1.57 -8.16
N SER A 96 22.95 -1.08 -9.37
CA SER A 96 22.30 0.11 -9.90
C SER A 96 21.62 -0.25 -11.21
N PHE A 97 20.46 0.35 -11.46
CA PHE A 97 19.69 0.15 -12.70
C PHE A 97 18.97 1.44 -13.11
N GLN A 98 18.58 1.52 -14.38
CA GLN A 98 17.94 2.69 -14.96
C GLN A 98 16.43 2.50 -15.10
N ILE A 99 15.69 3.56 -14.72
CA ILE A 99 14.25 3.67 -14.86
C ILE A 99 13.88 4.97 -15.56
N ASP A 100 13.05 4.86 -16.60
CA ASP A 100 12.26 5.98 -17.12
C ASP A 100 10.79 5.79 -16.77
N VAL A 101 10.17 6.74 -16.09
CA VAL A 101 8.72 6.77 -15.93
C VAL A 101 8.14 7.55 -17.10
N LEU A 102 7.37 6.89 -17.97
CA LEU A 102 6.73 7.53 -19.13
C LEU A 102 5.43 8.22 -18.71
N ASN A 103 4.61 7.50 -17.94
CA ASN A 103 3.43 8.02 -17.27
C ASN A 103 3.11 7.15 -16.03
N PRO A 104 2.69 7.76 -14.91
CA PRO A 104 2.18 7.01 -13.76
C PRO A 104 0.82 6.39 -14.08
N ALA A 105 0.43 5.40 -13.28
CA ALA A 105 -0.93 4.88 -13.27
C ALA A 105 -1.87 5.93 -12.69
N THR A 106 -3.02 6.11 -13.32
CA THR A 106 -4.06 7.04 -12.89
C THR A 106 -5.35 6.28 -12.60
N ALA A 107 -6.21 6.87 -11.77
CA ALA A 107 -7.54 6.36 -11.48
C ALA A 107 -8.59 7.30 -12.11
N ASP A 108 -9.81 6.78 -12.32
CA ASP A 108 -10.93 7.57 -12.79
C ASP A 108 -11.40 8.56 -11.72
N ARG A 109 -11.55 9.82 -12.11
CA ARG A 109 -12.07 10.90 -11.25
C ARG A 109 -13.07 11.70 -12.04
N PHE A 110 -14.35 11.49 -11.77
CA PHE A 110 -15.43 12.12 -12.54
C PHE A 110 -16.13 13.18 -11.71
N LEU A 111 -16.27 14.37 -12.31
CA LEU A 111 -16.95 15.50 -11.72
C LEU A 111 -18.32 15.65 -12.40
N SER A 112 -19.36 15.96 -11.63
CA SER A 112 -20.65 16.35 -12.18
C SER A 112 -20.60 17.75 -12.78
N GLU A 113 -21.60 18.08 -13.58
CA GLU A 113 -21.94 19.48 -13.88
C GLU A 113 -22.32 20.27 -12.60
N GLU A 114 -22.59 21.56 -12.77
CA GLU A 114 -23.05 22.42 -11.68
C GLU A 114 -24.47 22.02 -11.23
N ILE A 115 -24.56 21.51 -10.00
CA ILE A 115 -25.80 21.13 -9.33
C ILE A 115 -26.23 22.26 -8.37
N GLU A 116 -27.52 22.58 -8.35
CA GLU A 116 -28.09 23.49 -7.36
C GLU A 116 -27.93 22.95 -5.92
N LYS A 117 -27.59 23.79 -4.95
CA LYS A 117 -27.38 23.36 -3.54
C LYS A 117 -28.63 22.74 -2.92
N GLY A 118 -29.82 23.10 -3.44
CA GLY A 118 -31.11 22.55 -3.03
C GLY A 118 -31.44 21.17 -3.63
N TYR A 119 -30.64 20.68 -4.59
CA TYR A 119 -30.85 19.38 -5.22
C TYR A 119 -30.80 18.24 -4.20
N LYS A 120 -31.69 17.27 -4.38
CA LYS A 120 -31.76 16.07 -3.55
C LYS A 120 -31.56 14.84 -4.41
N VAL A 121 -30.57 14.03 -4.04
CA VAL A 121 -30.34 12.73 -4.65
C VAL A 121 -31.55 11.83 -4.32
N PRO A 122 -32.20 11.20 -5.32
CA PRO A 122 -33.41 10.39 -5.12
C PRO A 122 -33.13 9.11 -4.32
N ALA A 123 -34.18 8.48 -3.79
CA ALA A 123 -34.03 7.19 -3.11
C ALA A 123 -33.85 6.06 -4.13
N GLY A 124 -33.00 5.08 -3.84
CA GLY A 124 -32.63 4.07 -4.83
C GLY A 124 -31.50 3.13 -4.41
N SER A 125 -31.22 2.13 -5.26
CA SER A 125 -30.05 1.24 -5.14
C SER A 125 -28.92 1.81 -6.00
N TYR A 126 -27.83 2.23 -5.37
CA TYR A 126 -26.67 2.80 -6.02
C TYR A 126 -25.54 1.79 -6.01
N VAL A 127 -25.07 1.38 -7.19
CA VAL A 127 -23.99 0.41 -7.34
C VAL A 127 -22.85 1.05 -8.11
N PHE A 128 -21.65 0.98 -7.55
CA PHE A 128 -20.41 1.45 -8.16
C PHE A 128 -19.40 0.32 -8.20
N LYS A 129 -18.66 0.20 -9.31
CA LYS A 129 -17.57 -0.78 -9.44
C LYS A 129 -16.26 -0.11 -9.82
N SER A 130 -15.17 -0.67 -9.33
CA SER A 130 -13.79 -0.31 -9.69
C SER A 130 -13.03 -1.63 -9.78
N GLY A 131 -12.74 -2.09 -11.00
CA GLY A 131 -12.23 -3.44 -11.23
C GLY A 131 -13.18 -4.51 -10.70
N GLU A 132 -12.66 -5.48 -9.95
CA GLU A 132 -13.46 -6.56 -9.36
C GLU A 132 -14.26 -6.14 -8.11
N LYS A 133 -14.01 -4.95 -7.57
CA LYS A 133 -14.64 -4.51 -6.32
C LYS A 133 -15.93 -3.75 -6.59
N GLU A 134 -16.95 -4.05 -5.81
CA GLU A 134 -18.28 -3.44 -5.88
C GLU A 134 -18.67 -2.76 -4.57
N VAL A 135 -19.31 -1.59 -4.67
CA VAL A 135 -19.95 -0.89 -3.57
C VAL A 135 -21.41 -0.70 -3.89
N SER A 136 -22.27 -1.34 -3.09
CA SER A 136 -23.73 -1.18 -3.17
C SER A 136 -24.27 -0.40 -1.98
N MET A 137 -25.17 0.56 -2.25
CA MET A 137 -25.82 1.40 -1.25
C MET A 137 -27.31 1.59 -1.55
N ASN A 138 -28.15 1.14 -0.61
CA ASN A 138 -29.56 1.52 -0.58
C ASN A 138 -29.72 2.90 0.08
N TRP A 139 -30.03 3.90 -0.73
CA TRP A 139 -30.17 5.29 -0.32
C TRP A 139 -31.64 5.68 -0.13
N LYS A 140 -31.95 6.41 0.94
CA LYS A 140 -33.32 6.83 1.28
C LYS A 140 -33.72 8.19 0.67
N GLY A 141 -32.82 8.81 -0.10
CA GLY A 141 -32.96 10.16 -0.59
C GLY A 141 -32.46 11.21 0.41
N GLY A 142 -31.89 12.31 -0.07
CA GLY A 142 -31.31 13.34 0.78
C GLY A 142 -30.45 14.35 0.03
N THR A 143 -29.68 15.16 0.76
CA THR A 143 -28.78 16.14 0.14
C THR A 143 -27.55 15.45 -0.46
N VAL A 144 -26.92 16.10 -1.45
CA VAL A 144 -25.68 15.61 -2.09
C VAL A 144 -24.57 15.35 -1.05
N GLN A 145 -24.42 16.21 -0.05
CA GLN A 145 -23.44 16.00 1.04
C GLN A 145 -23.74 14.72 1.82
N SER A 146 -24.99 14.54 2.26
CA SER A 146 -25.38 13.34 3.03
C SER A 146 -25.24 12.04 2.23
N PHE A 147 -25.42 12.12 0.90
CA PHE A 147 -25.18 11.02 -0.02
C PHE A 147 -23.68 10.69 -0.10
N ALA A 148 -22.82 11.67 -0.33
CA ALA A 148 -21.37 11.48 -0.39
C ALA A 148 -20.82 10.91 0.94
N ASP A 149 -21.26 11.44 2.09
CA ASP A 149 -20.86 10.95 3.41
C ASP A 149 -21.30 9.49 3.64
N SER A 150 -22.50 9.13 3.17
CA SER A 150 -23.03 7.77 3.30
C SER A 150 -22.33 6.79 2.37
N LEU A 151 -21.97 7.23 1.17
CA LEU A 151 -21.20 6.46 0.21
C LEU A 151 -19.79 6.18 0.77
N ASN A 152 -19.06 7.22 1.23
CA ASN A 152 -17.72 7.07 1.82
C ASN A 152 -17.66 6.10 3.00
N LYS A 153 -18.71 6.04 3.83
CA LYS A 153 -18.79 5.07 4.94
C LYS A 153 -18.88 3.61 4.48
N ARG A 154 -19.38 3.36 3.27
CA ARG A 154 -19.56 2.03 2.68
C ARG A 154 -18.45 1.67 1.70
N SER A 155 -17.83 2.66 1.07
CA SER A 155 -16.89 2.47 -0.03
C SER A 155 -15.50 1.98 0.38
N LYS A 156 -15.09 2.14 1.66
CA LYS A 156 -13.76 1.78 2.21
C LYS A 156 -12.61 2.21 1.27
N ASP A 157 -12.17 1.30 0.40
CA ASP A 157 -11.00 1.41 -0.48
C ASP A 157 -11.34 1.22 -1.98
N VAL A 158 -12.61 1.36 -2.36
CA VAL A 158 -13.06 1.22 -3.77
C VAL A 158 -13.19 2.58 -4.44
N ILE A 159 -14.01 3.45 -3.85
CA ILE A 159 -14.27 4.80 -4.35
C ILE A 159 -14.32 5.81 -3.21
N LYS A 160 -14.18 7.09 -3.55
CA LYS A 160 -14.41 8.21 -2.64
C LYS A 160 -15.27 9.27 -3.33
N ALA A 161 -16.23 9.79 -2.59
CA ALA A 161 -17.13 10.83 -3.02
C ALA A 161 -16.86 12.13 -2.26
N SER A 162 -16.90 13.26 -2.95
CA SER A 162 -16.76 14.58 -2.32
C SER A 162 -17.64 15.61 -2.99
N VAL A 163 -18.04 16.64 -2.25
CA VAL A 163 -18.84 17.74 -2.78
C VAL A 163 -17.97 18.99 -2.85
N VAL A 164 -17.85 19.56 -4.04
CA VAL A 164 -17.06 20.76 -4.32
C VAL A 164 -18.01 21.94 -4.48
N THR A 165 -17.78 23.04 -3.77
CA THR A 165 -18.56 24.27 -3.99
C THR A 165 -17.99 25.01 -5.20
N VAL A 166 -18.81 25.23 -6.22
CA VAL A 166 -18.37 25.86 -7.49
C VAL A 166 -18.60 27.37 -7.46
N SER A 167 -19.79 27.81 -7.04
CA SER A 167 -20.16 29.22 -6.93
C SER A 167 -21.29 29.41 -5.90
N PRO A 168 -21.65 30.65 -5.51
CA PRO A 168 -22.72 30.87 -4.53
C PRO A 168 -24.04 30.21 -4.95
N GLY A 169 -24.47 29.20 -4.21
CA GLY A 169 -25.70 28.45 -4.49
C GLY A 169 -25.51 27.18 -5.34
N LYS A 170 -24.31 26.93 -5.89
CA LYS A 170 -24.01 25.78 -6.76
C LYS A 170 -22.89 24.90 -6.20
N GLN A 171 -22.98 23.61 -6.47
CA GLN A 171 -22.02 22.59 -6.03
C GLN A 171 -21.84 21.53 -7.13
N ALA A 172 -20.76 20.76 -7.07
CA ALA A 172 -20.52 19.61 -7.94
C ALA A 172 -20.21 18.39 -7.06
N LEU A 173 -20.66 17.21 -7.48
CA LEU A 173 -20.28 15.93 -6.88
C LEU A 173 -19.07 15.40 -7.64
N MET A 174 -18.02 14.99 -6.93
CA MET A 174 -16.87 14.29 -7.49
C MET A 174 -16.88 12.86 -6.96
N ILE A 175 -16.75 11.87 -7.85
CA ILE A 175 -16.54 10.46 -7.49
C ILE A 175 -15.20 10.03 -8.09
N GLU A 176 -14.30 9.57 -7.22
CA GLU A 176 -12.98 9.06 -7.59
C GLU A 176 -12.84 7.58 -7.25
N ALA A 177 -12.29 6.80 -8.17
CA ALA A 177 -11.79 5.46 -7.89
C ALA A 177 -10.49 5.56 -7.06
N LEU A 178 -10.32 4.65 -6.11
CA LEU A 178 -9.12 4.59 -5.27
C LEU A 178 -8.06 3.65 -5.83
N GLN A 179 -8.44 2.79 -6.78
CA GLN A 179 -7.52 1.92 -7.50
C GLN A 179 -7.15 2.56 -8.84
N THR A 180 -5.85 2.57 -9.15
CA THR A 180 -5.33 3.05 -10.43
C THR A 180 -5.31 1.92 -11.47
N GLY A 181 -5.09 2.27 -12.73
CA GLY A 181 -4.92 1.29 -13.81
C GLY A 181 -6.17 1.11 -14.65
N GLU A 182 -5.97 0.74 -15.91
CA GLU A 182 -7.00 0.64 -16.94
C GLU A 182 -8.05 -0.43 -16.63
N GLU A 183 -7.67 -1.49 -15.91
CA GLU A 183 -8.60 -2.53 -15.43
C GLU A 183 -9.53 -2.04 -14.30
N ASN A 184 -9.14 -0.96 -13.60
CA ASN A 184 -9.87 -0.43 -12.45
C ASN A 184 -10.75 0.78 -12.82
N LYS A 185 -11.32 0.79 -14.02
CA LYS A 185 -12.25 1.83 -14.47
C LYS A 185 -13.45 1.95 -13.53
N LEU A 186 -13.89 3.19 -13.31
CA LEU A 186 -15.06 3.50 -12.49
C LEU A 186 -16.33 3.27 -13.29
N VAL A 187 -17.16 2.35 -12.82
CA VAL A 187 -18.42 1.97 -13.45
C VAL A 187 -19.59 2.31 -12.55
N PHE A 188 -20.65 2.86 -13.15
CA PHE A 188 -21.92 3.17 -12.50
C PHE A 188 -23.00 2.18 -12.95
N GLU A 189 -23.70 1.58 -12.01
CA GLU A 189 -24.81 0.66 -12.25
C GLU A 189 -26.06 1.08 -11.47
N ASP A 190 -27.22 0.55 -11.85
CA ASP A 190 -28.53 0.88 -11.27
C ASP A 190 -28.78 2.40 -11.18
N GLU A 191 -29.18 2.91 -10.02
CA GLU A 191 -29.48 4.33 -9.83
C GLU A 191 -28.22 5.21 -9.82
N ALA A 192 -27.03 4.61 -9.66
CA ALA A 192 -25.78 5.34 -9.83
C ALA A 192 -25.58 5.75 -11.29
N LEU A 193 -25.97 4.88 -12.24
CA LEU A 193 -25.90 5.19 -13.67
C LEU A 193 -26.87 6.32 -14.02
N ASN A 194 -28.11 6.24 -13.53
CA ASN A 194 -29.12 7.27 -13.75
C ASN A 194 -28.67 8.62 -13.19
N LEU A 195 -28.16 8.63 -11.95
CA LEU A 195 -27.63 9.85 -11.33
C LEU A 195 -26.46 10.40 -12.13
N ALA A 196 -25.49 9.57 -12.52
CA ALA A 196 -24.30 10.00 -13.26
C ALA A 196 -24.67 10.63 -14.63
N LEU A 197 -25.70 10.12 -15.30
CA LEU A 197 -26.26 10.70 -16.52
C LEU A 197 -27.02 12.01 -16.24
N GLU A 198 -27.83 12.05 -15.18
CA GLU A 198 -28.65 13.22 -14.82
C GLU A 198 -27.79 14.42 -14.42
N VAL A 199 -26.73 14.18 -13.64
CA VAL A 199 -25.83 15.24 -13.18
C VAL A 199 -24.66 15.50 -14.14
N GLY A 200 -24.67 14.89 -15.33
CA GLY A 200 -23.66 15.12 -16.36
C GLY A 200 -22.24 14.68 -15.97
N MET A 201 -22.09 13.63 -15.16
CA MET A 201 -20.77 13.01 -14.95
C MET A 201 -20.33 12.21 -16.17
N ILE A 202 -21.28 11.49 -16.78
CA ILE A 202 -21.06 10.63 -17.94
C ILE A 202 -22.14 10.91 -18.99
N GLN A 203 -21.83 10.61 -20.25
CA GLN A 203 -22.78 10.60 -21.36
C GLN A 203 -22.69 9.30 -22.14
N LYS A 204 -23.73 8.99 -22.91
CA LYS A 204 -23.69 7.83 -23.82
C LYS A 204 -22.71 8.08 -24.95
N VAL A 205 -21.74 7.18 -25.11
CA VAL A 205 -20.78 7.18 -26.22
C VAL A 205 -21.52 6.87 -27.50
N LYS A 206 -21.32 7.70 -28.53
CA LYS A 206 -21.54 7.24 -29.90
C LYS A 206 -20.36 6.34 -30.25
N PRO A 207 -20.55 5.06 -30.58
CA PRO A 207 -19.44 4.14 -30.76
C PRO A 207 -18.40 4.73 -31.73
N GLU A 208 -17.14 4.82 -31.31
CA GLU A 208 -16.04 5.17 -32.21
C GLU A 208 -15.93 4.04 -33.24
N ALA A 209 -16.43 4.33 -34.44
CA ALA A 209 -16.57 3.36 -35.48
C ALA A 209 -15.26 3.25 -36.28
N VAL A 210 -14.62 2.10 -36.25
CA VAL A 210 -13.46 1.78 -37.10
C VAL A 210 -13.97 1.47 -38.50
N ASN A 211 -13.57 2.26 -39.50
CA ASN A 211 -13.88 1.98 -40.91
C ASN A 211 -13.06 0.77 -41.38
N ILE A 212 -13.74 -0.33 -41.72
CA ILE A 212 -13.15 -1.60 -42.18
C ILE A 212 -12.95 -1.61 -43.70
N SER A 213 -13.67 -0.78 -44.44
CA SER A 213 -13.59 -0.73 -45.91
C SER A 213 -12.88 0.55 -46.40
N SER A 214 -11.56 0.50 -46.56
CA SER A 214 -10.80 1.53 -47.29
C SER A 214 -10.61 1.14 -48.76
N SER A 215 -10.36 2.11 -49.65
CA SER A 215 -10.22 1.89 -51.09
C SER A 215 -9.09 0.91 -51.49
N ASN A 216 -8.17 0.62 -50.57
CA ASN A 216 -7.04 -0.30 -50.80
C ASN A 216 -7.32 -1.75 -50.38
N ASP A 217 -8.44 -2.03 -49.71
CA ASP A 217 -8.72 -3.34 -49.07
C ASP A 217 -9.71 -4.22 -49.85
N ILE A 218 -10.24 -3.73 -50.97
CA ILE A 218 -11.15 -4.50 -51.84
C ILE A 218 -10.33 -5.51 -52.66
N LYS A 219 -10.48 -6.80 -52.33
CA LYS A 219 -9.86 -7.89 -53.09
C LYS A 219 -10.85 -8.49 -54.10
N GLN A 220 -10.32 -9.01 -55.21
CA GLN A 220 -11.08 -9.76 -56.19
C GLN A 220 -11.54 -11.08 -55.57
N VAL A 221 -12.85 -11.32 -55.55
CA VAL A 221 -13.43 -12.59 -55.07
C VAL A 221 -13.14 -13.68 -56.09
N SER A 222 -12.47 -14.77 -55.68
CA SER A 222 -12.36 -15.97 -56.52
C SER A 222 -13.72 -16.66 -56.61
N VAL A 223 -14.40 -16.55 -57.74
CA VAL A 223 -15.70 -17.18 -58.01
C VAL A 223 -15.49 -18.69 -58.19
N ASN A 224 -15.37 -19.47 -57.11
CA ASN A 224 -15.30 -20.93 -57.26
C ASN A 224 -16.12 -21.75 -56.26
N ASN A 225 -17.00 -21.15 -55.46
CA ASN A 225 -17.90 -21.91 -54.58
C ASN A 225 -19.28 -21.25 -54.44
N SER A 226 -20.04 -21.15 -55.53
CA SER A 226 -21.49 -21.02 -55.36
C SER A 226 -22.22 -22.10 -56.12
N SER A 227 -23.05 -22.84 -55.39
CA SER A 227 -23.97 -23.90 -55.81
C SER A 227 -25.10 -23.40 -56.74
N VAL A 228 -24.99 -22.18 -57.27
CA VAL A 228 -25.99 -21.54 -58.11
C VAL A 228 -25.54 -21.66 -59.56
N SER A 229 -26.28 -22.45 -60.34
CA SER A 229 -26.04 -22.60 -61.77
C SER A 229 -26.42 -21.31 -62.50
N GLU A 230 -25.44 -20.60 -63.05
CA GLU A 230 -25.67 -19.37 -63.83
C GLU A 230 -26.04 -19.67 -65.29
N GLN A 231 -26.74 -18.73 -65.95
CA GLN A 231 -27.08 -18.84 -67.37
C GLN A 231 -25.81 -18.83 -68.22
N LYS A 232 -25.71 -19.77 -69.17
CA LYS A 232 -24.55 -19.86 -70.07
C LYS A 232 -24.43 -18.60 -70.92
N GLY A 233 -23.36 -17.85 -70.75
CA GLY A 233 -23.11 -16.57 -71.44
C GLY A 233 -23.30 -15.33 -70.56
N MET A 234 -23.71 -15.48 -69.30
CA MET A 234 -23.74 -14.39 -68.33
C MET A 234 -22.31 -13.91 -68.01
N PRO A 235 -22.03 -12.60 -67.93
CA PRO A 235 -20.73 -12.10 -67.50
C PRO A 235 -20.38 -12.61 -66.10
N ALA A 236 -19.13 -13.03 -65.89
CA ALA A 236 -18.67 -13.42 -64.56
C ALA A 236 -18.77 -12.24 -63.58
N LEU A 237 -18.96 -12.54 -62.30
CA LEU A 237 -18.88 -11.53 -61.25
C LEU A 237 -17.45 -10.94 -61.22
N SER A 238 -17.32 -9.62 -61.15
CA SER A 238 -16.02 -8.94 -61.10
C SER A 238 -16.00 -7.78 -60.10
N SER A 239 -14.82 -7.53 -59.52
CA SER A 239 -14.54 -6.36 -58.69
C SER A 239 -14.11 -5.12 -59.49
N ASP A 240 -13.80 -5.27 -60.79
CA ASP A 240 -13.14 -4.22 -61.59
C ASP A 240 -13.96 -2.91 -61.70
N ASN A 241 -15.28 -3.02 -61.60
CA ASN A 241 -16.20 -1.89 -61.73
C ASN A 241 -16.83 -1.47 -60.39
N VAL A 242 -16.38 -2.04 -59.26
CA VAL A 242 -16.81 -1.60 -57.93
C VAL A 242 -16.08 -0.31 -57.60
N SER A 243 -16.82 0.73 -57.19
CA SER A 243 -16.23 2.03 -56.87
C SER A 243 -16.47 2.41 -55.41
N VAL A 244 -15.50 3.07 -54.80
CA VAL A 244 -15.57 3.56 -53.41
C VAL A 244 -15.41 5.07 -53.43
N GLN A 245 -16.39 5.81 -52.91
CA GLN A 245 -16.35 7.27 -52.79
C GLN A 245 -16.65 7.68 -51.35
N GLU A 246 -15.67 8.28 -50.67
CA GLU A 246 -15.66 8.74 -49.26
C GLU A 246 -16.32 7.79 -48.24
N ASN A 247 -17.65 7.64 -48.24
CA ASN A 247 -18.43 6.80 -47.32
C ASN A 247 -19.38 5.79 -48.01
N THR A 248 -19.33 5.64 -49.33
CA THR A 248 -20.24 4.77 -50.10
C THR A 248 -19.49 3.88 -51.07
N ILE A 249 -19.80 2.58 -51.07
CA ILE A 249 -19.37 1.55 -52.01
C ILE A 249 -20.50 1.31 -53.01
N THR A 250 -20.21 1.51 -54.29
CA THR A 250 -21.17 1.27 -55.39
C THR A 250 -20.80 -0.02 -56.11
N VAL A 251 -21.74 -0.98 -56.10
CA VAL A 251 -21.59 -2.29 -56.73
C VAL A 251 -22.55 -2.38 -57.93
N PRO A 252 -22.05 -2.22 -59.17
CA PRO A 252 -22.90 -2.28 -60.36
C PRO A 252 -23.46 -3.70 -60.59
N PRO A 253 -24.39 -3.89 -61.54
CA PRO A 253 -24.82 -5.23 -61.97
C PRO A 253 -23.62 -6.14 -62.27
N ARG A 254 -23.65 -7.37 -61.73
CA ARG A 254 -22.54 -8.33 -61.79
C ARG A 254 -21.26 -7.91 -61.08
N GLY A 255 -21.31 -6.88 -60.24
CA GLY A 255 -20.21 -6.50 -59.36
C GLY A 255 -20.08 -7.44 -58.15
N SER A 256 -18.85 -7.68 -57.69
CA SER A 256 -18.59 -8.40 -56.44
C SER A 256 -17.32 -7.94 -55.76
N PHE A 257 -17.29 -7.98 -54.44
CA PHE A 257 -16.09 -7.69 -53.66
C PHE A 257 -16.06 -8.50 -52.36
N GLU A 258 -14.86 -8.65 -51.80
CA GLU A 258 -14.62 -9.23 -50.47
C GLU A 258 -13.79 -8.24 -49.66
N VAL A 259 -14.24 -7.96 -48.44
CA VAL A 259 -13.51 -7.13 -47.47
C VAL A 259 -13.09 -8.02 -46.31
N GLN A 260 -11.79 -8.07 -46.05
CA GLN A 260 -11.23 -8.79 -44.89
C GLN A 260 -11.49 -8.01 -43.62
N ILE A 261 -11.88 -8.71 -42.56
CA ILE A 261 -12.02 -8.10 -41.23
C ILE A 261 -10.62 -8.06 -40.59
N PRO A 262 -10.13 -6.88 -40.14
CA PRO A 262 -8.84 -6.76 -39.48
C PRO A 262 -8.75 -7.67 -38.24
N GLU A 263 -7.57 -8.25 -37.99
CA GLU A 263 -7.36 -9.16 -36.86
C GLU A 263 -7.63 -8.49 -35.50
N GLU A 264 -7.35 -7.18 -35.38
CA GLU A 264 -7.68 -6.36 -34.21
C GLU A 264 -9.19 -6.30 -33.93
N VAL A 265 -10.03 -6.33 -34.96
CA VAL A 265 -11.50 -6.33 -34.82
C VAL A 265 -12.01 -7.76 -34.63
N ALA A 266 -11.47 -8.73 -35.38
CA ALA A 266 -11.90 -10.12 -35.33
C ALA A 266 -11.51 -10.85 -34.03
N SER A 267 -10.54 -10.33 -33.27
CA SER A 267 -10.07 -10.94 -32.01
C SER A 267 -10.93 -10.58 -30.79
N ASP A 268 -11.77 -9.55 -30.88
CA ASP A 268 -12.64 -9.11 -29.79
C ASP A 268 -14.10 -9.52 -30.04
N PRO A 269 -14.66 -10.45 -29.25
CA PRO A 269 -16.02 -10.97 -29.44
C PRO A 269 -17.11 -9.91 -29.17
N ASN A 270 -16.77 -8.77 -28.57
CA ASN A 270 -17.72 -7.69 -28.24
C ASN A 270 -17.89 -6.65 -29.35
N GLN A 271 -17.20 -6.86 -30.48
CA GLN A 271 -17.29 -6.01 -31.65
C GLN A 271 -18.59 -6.26 -32.43
N VAL A 272 -19.18 -5.20 -32.94
CA VAL A 272 -20.36 -5.23 -33.81
C VAL A 272 -20.02 -4.56 -35.13
N ILE A 273 -20.30 -5.23 -36.24
CA ILE A 273 -20.10 -4.70 -37.59
C ILE A 273 -21.42 -4.14 -38.12
N GLU A 274 -21.40 -2.90 -38.62
CA GLU A 274 -22.55 -2.23 -39.20
C GLU A 274 -22.28 -1.70 -40.61
N PHE A 275 -23.29 -1.83 -41.46
CA PHE A 275 -23.36 -1.18 -42.78
C PHE A 275 -24.82 -1.09 -43.23
N SER A 276 -25.11 -0.15 -44.11
CA SER A 276 -26.43 0.04 -44.71
C SER A 276 -26.39 -0.17 -46.21
N LEU A 277 -27.46 -0.71 -46.79
CA LEU A 277 -27.55 -1.04 -48.20
C LEU A 277 -28.84 -0.51 -48.82
N SER A 278 -28.74 0.07 -50.01
CA SER A 278 -29.86 0.49 -50.85
C SER A 278 -29.67 -0.02 -52.28
N LYS A 279 -30.79 -0.12 -53.02
CA LYS A 279 -30.82 -0.62 -54.39
C LYS A 279 -31.41 0.44 -55.30
N ALA A 280 -30.76 0.69 -56.43
CA ALA A 280 -31.26 1.55 -57.49
C ALA A 280 -31.49 0.73 -58.77
N ASP A 281 -32.59 0.99 -59.47
CA ASP A 281 -32.86 0.37 -60.77
C ASP A 281 -31.97 1.03 -61.83
N VAL A 282 -31.27 0.20 -62.61
CA VAL A 282 -30.38 0.61 -63.71
C VAL A 282 -30.73 -0.19 -64.96
N GLU A 283 -30.19 0.23 -66.11
CA GLU A 283 -30.40 -0.49 -67.37
C GLU A 283 -29.96 -1.96 -67.25
N ASP A 284 -30.83 -2.88 -67.69
CA ASP A 284 -30.55 -4.31 -67.56
C ASP A 284 -29.49 -4.75 -68.58
N ILE A 285 -28.35 -5.23 -68.09
CA ILE A 285 -27.24 -5.64 -68.95
C ILE A 285 -27.59 -6.80 -69.88
N THR A 286 -28.59 -7.63 -69.55
CA THR A 286 -29.03 -8.74 -70.40
C THR A 286 -29.71 -8.23 -71.66
N GLU A 287 -30.39 -7.09 -71.62
CA GLU A 287 -30.98 -6.47 -72.81
C GLU A 287 -29.90 -6.07 -73.80
N ARG A 288 -28.81 -5.44 -73.32
CA ARG A 288 -27.64 -5.10 -74.14
C ARG A 288 -26.96 -6.35 -74.69
N ILE A 289 -26.67 -7.35 -73.84
CA ILE A 289 -25.96 -8.58 -74.24
C ILE A 289 -26.78 -9.40 -75.25
N ASN A 290 -28.10 -9.45 -75.12
CA ASN A 290 -28.97 -10.17 -76.05
C ASN A 290 -29.08 -9.49 -77.44
N GLN A 291 -28.77 -8.20 -77.52
CA GLN A 291 -28.70 -7.45 -78.77
C GLN A 291 -27.36 -7.63 -79.48
N GLU A 292 -26.30 -8.04 -78.77
CA GLU A 292 -25.00 -8.34 -79.36
C GLU A 292 -25.05 -9.63 -80.20
N SER A 293 -24.67 -9.52 -81.48
CA SER A 293 -24.57 -10.67 -82.37
C SER A 293 -23.17 -11.27 -82.25
N THR A 294 -23.02 -12.47 -81.68
CA THR A 294 -21.73 -13.15 -81.58
C THR A 294 -21.23 -13.58 -82.96
N SER A 295 -20.29 -12.81 -83.55
CA SER A 295 -19.47 -13.25 -84.67
C SER A 295 -18.23 -14.01 -84.16
N PRO A 296 -17.69 -15.00 -84.90
CA PRO A 296 -16.44 -15.64 -84.51
C PRO A 296 -15.30 -14.61 -84.52
N GLN A 297 -14.64 -14.39 -83.39
CA GLN A 297 -13.37 -13.66 -83.37
C GLN A 297 -12.24 -14.62 -83.74
N LEU A 298 -11.52 -14.31 -84.82
CA LEU A 298 -10.29 -14.99 -85.17
C LEU A 298 -9.19 -14.54 -84.19
N PRO A 299 -8.32 -15.45 -83.69
CA PRO A 299 -7.17 -15.02 -82.91
C PRO A 299 -6.30 -14.07 -83.75
N GLY A 300 -5.78 -13.01 -83.12
CA GLY A 300 -4.79 -12.15 -83.76
C GLY A 300 -3.57 -12.97 -84.18
N ALA A 301 -2.88 -12.56 -85.25
CA ALA A 301 -1.79 -13.34 -85.84
C ALA A 301 -0.57 -13.56 -84.93
N GLY A 302 -0.55 -12.90 -83.76
CA GLY A 302 0.54 -12.90 -82.80
C GLY A 302 1.71 -12.05 -83.29
N GLY A 303 2.65 -11.79 -82.39
CA GLY A 303 3.93 -11.15 -82.69
C GLY A 303 5.03 -11.84 -81.90
N ILE A 304 6.29 -11.65 -82.33
CA ILE A 304 7.45 -12.14 -81.58
C ILE A 304 8.39 -10.98 -81.26
N ASP A 305 8.88 -10.96 -80.03
CA ASP A 305 9.91 -10.04 -79.58
C ASP A 305 11.28 -10.72 -79.63
N PHE A 306 12.25 -10.12 -80.34
CA PHE A 306 13.65 -10.56 -80.28
C PHE A 306 14.60 -9.38 -80.25
N LYS A 307 15.49 -9.36 -79.23
CA LYS A 307 16.49 -8.29 -78.99
C LYS A 307 15.90 -6.87 -79.03
N GLY A 308 14.71 -6.68 -78.46
CA GLY A 308 14.08 -5.36 -78.30
C GLY A 308 13.33 -4.85 -79.52
N ILE A 309 13.10 -5.69 -80.54
CA ILE A 309 12.28 -5.36 -81.70
C ILE A 309 11.07 -6.30 -81.71
N HIS A 310 9.87 -5.73 -81.64
CA HIS A 310 8.59 -6.43 -81.80
C HIS A 310 8.29 -6.57 -83.28
N ILE A 311 8.07 -7.80 -83.75
CA ILE A 311 7.64 -8.08 -85.11
C ILE A 311 6.25 -8.71 -85.04
N ASP A 312 5.25 -7.94 -85.45
CA ASP A 312 3.89 -8.42 -85.63
C ASP A 312 3.81 -9.36 -86.84
N ASN A 313 3.13 -10.49 -86.66
CA ASN A 313 2.80 -11.37 -87.78
C ASN A 313 1.64 -10.77 -88.58
N PHE A 314 1.61 -11.02 -89.89
CA PHE A 314 0.54 -10.49 -90.73
C PHE A 314 -0.81 -11.08 -90.32
N PRO A 315 -1.89 -10.27 -90.24
CA PRO A 315 -3.23 -10.76 -89.93
C PRO A 315 -3.64 -11.88 -90.90
N SER A 316 -4.38 -12.87 -90.40
CA SER A 316 -4.84 -13.99 -91.25
C SER A 316 -5.73 -13.46 -92.38
N ASP A 317 -5.37 -13.75 -93.64
CA ASP A 317 -6.16 -13.42 -94.84
C ASP A 317 -7.41 -14.32 -95.03
N THR A 318 -7.74 -15.14 -94.03
CA THR A 318 -8.88 -16.06 -94.11
C THR A 318 -10.18 -15.31 -93.82
N THR A 319 -11.05 -15.17 -94.81
CA THR A 319 -12.41 -14.64 -94.62
C THR A 319 -13.36 -15.77 -94.21
N LEU A 320 -14.18 -15.55 -93.17
CA LEU A 320 -15.23 -16.49 -92.78
C LEU A 320 -16.25 -16.63 -93.92
N PRO A 321 -16.68 -17.86 -94.29
CA PRO A 321 -17.66 -18.04 -95.36
C PRO A 321 -18.97 -17.29 -95.05
N SER A 322 -19.47 -16.54 -96.04
CA SER A 322 -20.69 -15.76 -95.93
C SER A 322 -21.90 -16.69 -95.87
N GLY A 323 -22.35 -17.04 -94.67
CA GLY A 323 -23.51 -17.91 -94.48
C GLY A 323 -23.45 -18.83 -93.25
N THR A 324 -22.42 -18.73 -92.41
CA THR A 324 -22.40 -19.46 -91.13
C THR A 324 -23.57 -18.98 -90.28
N ARG A 325 -24.54 -19.88 -90.01
CA ARG A 325 -25.62 -19.62 -89.04
C ARG A 325 -24.95 -19.15 -87.75
N VAL A 326 -25.10 -17.87 -87.42
CA VAL A 326 -24.82 -17.38 -86.08
C VAL A 326 -25.77 -18.18 -85.19
N LYS A 327 -25.23 -19.14 -84.44
CA LYS A 327 -25.96 -19.65 -83.28
C LYS A 327 -26.08 -18.44 -82.37
N LYS A 328 -27.21 -17.73 -82.43
CA LYS A 328 -27.56 -16.78 -81.37
C LYS A 328 -27.47 -17.60 -80.08
N ALA A 329 -26.66 -17.12 -79.15
CA ALA A 329 -26.70 -17.66 -77.80
C ALA A 329 -28.17 -17.62 -77.33
N PRO A 330 -28.62 -18.59 -76.51
CA PRO A 330 -29.93 -18.49 -75.87
C PRO A 330 -30.05 -17.10 -75.22
N PRO A 331 -31.18 -16.38 -75.39
CA PRO A 331 -31.33 -15.07 -74.78
C PRO A 331 -31.21 -15.22 -73.26
N LEU A 332 -30.38 -14.40 -72.66
CA LEU A 332 -30.23 -14.29 -71.21
C LEU A 332 -31.47 -13.62 -70.64
N ASN A 333 -32.07 -14.23 -69.62
CA ASN A 333 -33.17 -13.59 -68.89
C ASN A 333 -32.60 -12.70 -67.77
N PRO A 334 -33.27 -11.56 -67.45
CA PRO A 334 -32.98 -10.76 -66.27
C PRO A 334 -32.90 -11.61 -64.99
N VAL A 335 -31.94 -11.29 -64.13
CA VAL A 335 -31.73 -11.97 -62.84
C VAL A 335 -32.01 -10.95 -61.73
N VAL A 336 -32.83 -11.35 -60.77
CA VAL A 336 -33.06 -10.61 -59.52
C VAL A 336 -32.60 -11.48 -58.36
N ASP A 337 -31.68 -10.94 -57.56
CA ASP A 337 -31.11 -11.58 -56.37
C ASP A 337 -31.24 -10.62 -55.17
N ASN A 338 -31.90 -11.10 -54.12
CA ASN A 338 -32.06 -10.35 -52.86
C ASN A 338 -31.06 -10.80 -51.80
N ASN A 339 -30.29 -11.85 -52.04
CA ASN A 339 -29.35 -12.41 -51.07
C ASN A 339 -27.92 -12.12 -51.54
N ILE A 340 -27.51 -10.86 -51.41
CA ILE A 340 -26.25 -10.38 -51.97
C ILE A 340 -25.10 -10.32 -50.97
N VAL A 341 -25.34 -10.50 -49.66
CA VAL A 341 -24.30 -10.41 -48.62
C VAL A 341 -24.09 -11.76 -47.92
N SER A 342 -22.85 -12.22 -47.85
CA SER A 342 -22.46 -13.45 -47.17
C SER A 342 -21.23 -13.22 -46.28
N LEU A 343 -21.21 -13.86 -45.12
CA LEU A 343 -20.06 -13.91 -44.20
C LEU A 343 -19.23 -15.15 -44.52
N LYS A 344 -17.92 -15.01 -44.62
CA LYS A 344 -16.99 -16.15 -44.76
C LYS A 344 -16.28 -16.38 -43.44
N LEU A 345 -16.30 -17.62 -42.94
CA LEU A 345 -15.62 -18.02 -41.72
C LEU A 345 -14.21 -18.54 -42.03
N LYS A 346 -13.33 -18.58 -41.02
CA LYS A 346 -11.93 -19.09 -41.16
C LYS A 346 -11.84 -20.55 -41.61
N ASP A 347 -12.89 -21.34 -41.41
CA ASP A 347 -12.97 -22.72 -41.90
C ASP A 347 -13.32 -22.82 -43.40
N GLY A 348 -13.57 -21.67 -44.04
CA GLY A 348 -13.93 -21.55 -45.45
C GLY A 348 -15.43 -21.70 -45.73
N SER A 349 -16.27 -21.89 -44.72
CA SER A 349 -17.73 -21.91 -44.88
C SER A 349 -18.29 -20.49 -45.09
N GLU A 350 -19.37 -20.38 -45.86
CA GLU A 350 -20.07 -19.13 -46.12
C GLU A 350 -21.49 -19.15 -45.51
N ILE A 351 -21.83 -18.12 -44.74
CA ILE A 351 -23.16 -17.91 -44.15
C ILE A 351 -23.83 -16.76 -44.91
N GLN A 352 -24.94 -17.06 -45.59
CA GLN A 352 -25.71 -16.06 -46.30
C GLN A 352 -26.54 -15.21 -45.32
N LEU A 353 -26.43 -13.89 -45.41
CA LEU A 353 -27.28 -12.95 -44.67
C LEU A 353 -28.53 -12.63 -45.48
N SER A 354 -29.70 -12.71 -44.83
CA SER A 354 -30.99 -12.36 -45.43
C SER A 354 -31.27 -10.87 -45.23
N GLU A 355 -31.81 -10.21 -46.25
CA GLU A 355 -32.31 -8.83 -46.13
C GLU A 355 -33.49 -8.70 -45.17
N ALA A 356 -34.19 -9.81 -44.86
CA ALA A 356 -35.25 -9.83 -43.87
C ALA A 356 -34.74 -9.57 -42.44
N ASP A 357 -33.47 -9.89 -42.17
CA ASP A 357 -32.83 -9.73 -40.87
C ASP A 357 -32.26 -8.31 -40.67
N ALA A 358 -32.29 -7.48 -41.72
CA ALA A 358 -31.81 -6.10 -41.69
C ALA A 358 -32.92 -5.09 -41.32
N LEU A 359 -32.57 -4.13 -40.46
CA LEU A 359 -33.47 -3.07 -39.99
C LEU A 359 -33.77 -2.07 -41.11
N GLN A 360 -35.04 -1.84 -41.40
CA GLN A 360 -35.46 -0.83 -42.37
C GLN A 360 -35.29 0.58 -41.80
N GLN A 361 -34.55 1.43 -42.50
CA GLN A 361 -34.31 2.83 -42.15
C GLN A 361 -35.36 3.77 -42.77
N GLU A 362 -35.48 5.00 -42.25
CA GLU A 362 -36.44 6.00 -42.75
C GLU A 362 -36.19 6.40 -44.22
N ASP A 363 -34.94 6.30 -44.68
CA ASP A 363 -34.52 6.58 -46.06
C ASP A 363 -34.76 5.40 -47.03
N GLY A 364 -35.34 4.29 -46.55
CA GLY A 364 -35.59 3.08 -47.32
C GLY A 364 -34.40 2.13 -47.43
N SER A 365 -33.23 2.47 -46.86
CA SER A 365 -32.08 1.57 -46.78
C SER A 365 -32.29 0.46 -45.74
N ARG A 366 -31.51 -0.63 -45.88
CA ARG A 366 -31.49 -1.77 -44.97
C ARG A 366 -30.19 -1.76 -44.19
N LYS A 367 -30.27 -1.59 -42.87
CA LYS A 367 -29.12 -1.60 -41.96
C LYS A 367 -28.87 -3.01 -41.43
N PHE A 368 -27.68 -3.52 -41.69
CA PHE A 368 -27.17 -4.76 -41.11
C PHE A 368 -26.35 -4.42 -39.85
N SER A 369 -26.57 -5.18 -38.78
CA SER A 369 -25.84 -5.07 -37.51
C SER A 369 -25.49 -6.49 -37.08
N ILE A 370 -24.19 -6.81 -37.12
CA ILE A 370 -23.66 -8.17 -37.01
C ILE A 370 -22.79 -8.21 -35.76
N ALA A 371 -23.25 -8.84 -34.69
CA ALA A 371 -22.42 -9.06 -33.52
C ALA A 371 -21.44 -10.20 -33.80
N LEU A 372 -20.14 -9.97 -33.59
CA LEU A 372 -19.11 -11.00 -33.77
C LEU A 372 -19.30 -12.17 -32.78
N SER A 373 -19.98 -11.97 -31.65
CA SER A 373 -20.37 -13.04 -30.72
C SER A 373 -21.32 -14.07 -31.32
N ASP A 374 -22.06 -13.72 -32.37
CA ASP A 374 -23.10 -14.58 -32.94
C ASP A 374 -22.53 -15.56 -33.98
N TYR A 375 -21.26 -15.39 -34.37
CA TYR A 375 -20.62 -16.17 -35.42
C TYR A 375 -19.18 -16.55 -35.04
N ASP A 376 -18.83 -17.82 -35.18
CA ASP A 376 -17.48 -18.30 -34.86
C ASP A 376 -16.46 -17.89 -35.93
N ASN A 377 -15.49 -17.05 -35.58
CA ASN A 377 -14.30 -16.74 -36.39
C ASN A 377 -14.60 -16.25 -37.81
N ILE A 378 -15.32 -15.13 -37.95
CA ILE A 378 -15.52 -14.47 -39.25
C ILE A 378 -14.17 -14.00 -39.82
N GLU A 379 -13.90 -14.30 -41.09
CA GLU A 379 -12.69 -13.90 -41.84
C GLU A 379 -12.97 -12.66 -42.71
N SER A 380 -14.07 -12.66 -43.45
CA SER A 380 -14.40 -11.61 -44.42
C SER A 380 -15.89 -11.46 -44.69
N ILE A 381 -16.27 -10.30 -45.22
CA ILE A 381 -17.61 -10.00 -45.72
C ILE A 381 -17.56 -10.00 -47.24
N ILE A 382 -18.42 -10.79 -47.86
CA ILE A 382 -18.50 -10.93 -49.32
C ILE A 382 -19.82 -10.37 -49.81
N VAL A 383 -19.75 -9.50 -50.82
CA VAL A 383 -20.93 -8.96 -51.50
C VAL A 383 -20.92 -9.42 -52.96
N ARG A 384 -22.02 -10.02 -53.41
CA ARG A 384 -22.19 -10.55 -54.77
C ARG A 384 -23.48 -10.00 -55.37
N ASN A 385 -23.36 -8.96 -56.21
CA ASN A 385 -24.51 -8.43 -56.93
C ASN A 385 -24.77 -9.26 -58.19
N ARG A 386 -25.54 -10.35 -58.07
CA ARG A 386 -25.95 -11.16 -59.24
C ARG A 386 -27.05 -10.52 -60.08
N ASN A 387 -27.62 -9.39 -59.63
CA ASN A 387 -28.67 -8.69 -60.37
C ASN A 387 -28.15 -8.19 -61.72
N THR A 388 -29.04 -8.14 -62.71
CA THR A 388 -28.71 -7.65 -64.06
C THR A 388 -29.19 -6.23 -64.33
N GLY A 389 -30.23 -5.77 -63.61
CA GLY A 389 -30.78 -4.40 -63.71
C GLY A 389 -30.82 -3.63 -62.39
N LYS A 390 -30.00 -4.02 -61.40
CA LYS A 390 -29.91 -3.30 -60.12
C LYS A 390 -28.48 -2.97 -59.74
N GLU A 391 -28.26 -1.71 -59.38
CA GLU A 391 -27.06 -1.24 -58.73
C GLU A 391 -27.28 -1.23 -57.22
N ILE A 392 -26.22 -1.57 -56.47
CA ILE A 392 -26.24 -1.61 -55.02
C ILE A 392 -25.36 -0.49 -54.50
N SER A 393 -25.90 0.35 -53.63
CA SER A 393 -25.13 1.33 -52.87
C SER A 393 -25.05 0.87 -51.42
N MET A 394 -23.84 0.72 -50.91
CA MET A 394 -23.57 0.25 -49.55
C MET A 394 -22.75 1.30 -48.80
N SER A 395 -23.06 1.59 -47.55
CA SER A 395 -22.19 2.44 -46.72
C SER A 395 -20.84 1.76 -46.48
N THR A 396 -19.82 2.51 -46.09
CA THR A 396 -18.60 1.89 -45.55
C THR A 396 -18.95 0.93 -44.41
N ILE A 397 -18.21 -0.17 -44.35
CA ILE A 397 -18.34 -1.17 -43.30
C ILE A 397 -17.63 -0.60 -42.08
N GLN A 398 -18.33 -0.57 -40.96
CA GLN A 398 -17.80 -0.04 -39.70
C GLN A 398 -17.86 -1.09 -38.60
N ALA A 399 -16.87 -1.11 -37.71
CA ALA A 399 -16.90 -1.91 -36.48
C ALA A 399 -16.80 -1.05 -35.25
N PHE A 400 -17.49 -1.43 -34.18
CA PHE A 400 -17.33 -0.82 -32.87
C PHE A 400 -17.49 -1.85 -31.75
N ASN A 401 -16.76 -1.65 -30.66
CA ASN A 401 -16.90 -2.46 -29.46
C ASN A 401 -18.11 -1.97 -28.66
N LYS A 402 -19.12 -2.84 -28.49
CA LYS A 402 -20.34 -2.52 -27.74
C LYS A 402 -20.09 -2.29 -26.24
N ASN A 403 -19.02 -2.88 -25.72
CA ASN A 403 -18.63 -2.86 -24.31
C ASN A 403 -17.47 -1.89 -24.02
N ALA A 404 -16.91 -1.23 -25.04
CA ALA A 404 -15.94 -0.16 -24.80
C ALA A 404 -16.61 0.93 -23.96
N ASN A 405 -16.05 1.15 -22.77
CA ASN A 405 -16.58 2.04 -21.74
C ASN A 405 -18.05 1.76 -21.37
N LEU A 406 -18.56 0.52 -21.56
CA LEU A 406 -19.96 0.13 -21.33
C LEU A 406 -20.98 1.01 -22.07
N GLY A 407 -20.56 1.69 -23.15
CA GLY A 407 -21.37 2.66 -23.88
C GLY A 407 -21.48 4.05 -23.23
N TYR A 408 -20.64 4.37 -22.24
CA TYR A 408 -20.63 5.66 -21.54
C TYR A 408 -19.23 6.27 -21.44
N GLU A 409 -19.08 7.58 -21.60
CA GLU A 409 -17.81 8.30 -21.43
C GLU A 409 -17.98 9.44 -20.44
N PRO A 410 -16.93 9.80 -19.69
CA PRO A 410 -17.01 10.92 -18.76
C PRO A 410 -17.06 12.26 -19.51
N ILE A 411 -17.93 13.16 -19.06
CA ILE A 411 -18.05 14.52 -19.63
C ILE A 411 -16.99 15.45 -19.04
N HIS A 412 -16.85 15.40 -17.71
CA HIS A 412 -15.90 16.22 -16.94
C HIS A 412 -14.96 15.35 -16.11
N ALA A 413 -14.14 14.55 -16.79
CA ALA A 413 -13.09 13.77 -16.13
C ALA A 413 -11.96 14.69 -15.64
N ALA A 414 -11.70 14.69 -14.34
CA ALA A 414 -10.49 15.27 -13.77
C ALA A 414 -9.26 14.39 -14.06
N SER A 415 -9.45 13.07 -14.13
CA SER A 415 -8.49 12.10 -14.64
C SER A 415 -9.22 10.85 -15.12
N THR A 416 -8.61 10.12 -16.04
CA THR A 416 -9.08 8.82 -16.52
C THR A 416 -8.14 7.71 -16.05
N ALA A 417 -8.68 6.53 -15.80
CA ALA A 417 -7.92 5.35 -15.42
C ALA A 417 -6.94 4.96 -16.54
N SER A 418 -5.66 4.81 -16.18
CA SER A 418 -4.62 4.35 -17.10
C SER A 418 -3.52 3.63 -16.35
N ASP A 419 -2.85 2.70 -17.01
CA ASP A 419 -1.74 1.95 -16.43
C ASP A 419 -0.45 2.79 -16.40
N ALA A 420 0.38 2.53 -15.38
CA ALA A 420 1.74 3.01 -15.31
C ALA A 420 2.55 2.38 -16.44
N LYS A 421 3.28 3.21 -17.19
CA LYS A 421 4.24 2.76 -18.20
C LYS A 421 5.62 3.22 -17.81
N ILE A 422 6.52 2.26 -17.62
CA ILE A 422 7.91 2.52 -17.25
C ILE A 422 8.83 1.82 -18.24
N LYS A 423 10.06 2.33 -18.40
CA LYS A 423 11.15 1.60 -19.04
C LYS A 423 12.14 1.18 -17.99
N TYR A 424 12.34 -0.13 -17.86
CA TYR A 424 13.38 -0.72 -17.02
C TYR A 424 14.48 -1.25 -17.93
N GLU A 425 15.71 -0.74 -17.79
CA GLU A 425 16.85 -1.11 -18.67
C GLU A 425 16.50 -1.03 -20.17
N GLY A 426 15.66 -0.05 -20.55
CA GLY A 426 15.18 0.18 -21.93
C GLY A 426 13.97 -0.65 -22.35
N ILE A 427 13.54 -1.64 -21.57
CA ILE A 427 12.35 -2.47 -21.85
C ILE A 427 11.11 -1.79 -21.28
N THR A 428 10.08 -1.59 -22.11
CA THR A 428 8.83 -0.97 -21.67
C THR A 428 7.95 -2.00 -20.96
N ILE A 429 7.53 -1.67 -19.74
CA ILE A 429 6.69 -2.50 -18.87
C ILE A 429 5.46 -1.68 -18.48
N THR A 430 4.31 -2.35 -18.40
CA THR A 430 3.02 -1.75 -18.04
C THR A 430 2.47 -2.40 -16.77
N ARG A 431 1.98 -1.60 -15.83
CA ARG A 431 1.39 -2.07 -14.57
C ARG A 431 0.17 -1.23 -14.18
N PRO A 432 -0.87 -1.83 -13.58
CA PRO A 432 -2.06 -1.08 -13.14
C PRO A 432 -1.80 -0.22 -11.89
N SER A 433 -0.73 -0.49 -11.15
CA SER A 433 -0.42 0.17 -9.87
C SER A 433 0.84 1.03 -9.98
N ASN A 434 0.86 2.12 -9.21
CA ASN A 434 2.05 2.94 -8.98
C ASN A 434 3.03 2.32 -7.97
N LYS A 435 2.61 1.30 -7.22
CA LYS A 435 3.49 0.48 -6.39
C LYS A 435 3.80 -0.82 -7.14
N ILE A 436 5.05 -0.97 -7.57
CA ILE A 436 5.50 -2.06 -8.46
C ILE A 436 6.58 -2.86 -7.74
N ASP A 437 6.29 -4.10 -7.37
CA ASP A 437 7.15 -4.99 -6.57
C ASP A 437 7.62 -6.25 -7.32
N ASP A 438 7.25 -6.38 -8.60
CA ASP A 438 7.45 -7.59 -9.40
C ASP A 438 8.50 -7.44 -10.53
N VAL A 439 9.03 -6.24 -10.73
CA VAL A 439 10.01 -5.96 -11.80
C VAL A 439 11.44 -6.30 -11.36
N VAL A 440 11.81 -5.94 -10.13
CA VAL A 440 13.13 -6.20 -9.57
C VAL A 440 12.95 -7.02 -8.29
N PRO A 441 13.59 -8.21 -8.15
CA PRO A 441 13.44 -9.05 -6.97
C PRO A 441 13.78 -8.31 -5.67
N ASP A 442 12.92 -8.45 -4.66
CA ASP A 442 13.04 -7.81 -3.34
C ASP A 442 13.11 -6.27 -3.40
N VAL A 443 12.60 -5.64 -4.44
CA VAL A 443 12.62 -4.18 -4.60
C VAL A 443 11.24 -3.70 -5.01
N THR A 444 10.75 -2.69 -4.30
CA THR A 444 9.48 -2.04 -4.62
C THR A 444 9.73 -0.64 -5.15
N LEU A 445 9.25 -0.38 -6.36
CA LEU A 445 9.28 0.92 -7.01
C LEU A 445 7.97 1.65 -6.72
N ASN A 446 8.08 2.88 -6.22
CA ASN A 446 6.96 3.77 -5.97
C ASN A 446 6.98 4.88 -7.01
N ILE A 447 6.12 4.76 -8.01
CA ILE A 447 5.96 5.70 -9.12
C ILE A 447 5.06 6.86 -8.67
N LYS A 448 5.49 8.09 -8.92
CA LYS A 448 4.77 9.30 -8.53
C LYS A 448 4.48 10.16 -9.75
N GLU A 449 5.53 10.50 -10.48
CA GLU A 449 5.46 11.41 -11.64
C GLU A 449 6.31 10.90 -12.80
N LYS A 450 6.13 11.54 -13.96
CA LYS A 450 6.95 11.29 -15.15
C LYS A 450 8.38 11.75 -14.91
N THR A 451 9.36 10.95 -15.33
CA THR A 451 10.76 11.35 -15.27
C THR A 451 11.12 12.31 -16.41
N GLU A 452 11.77 13.44 -16.10
CA GLU A 452 12.31 14.36 -17.11
C GLU A 452 13.60 13.83 -17.77
N LYS A 453 14.42 13.13 -16.97
CA LYS A 453 15.66 12.46 -17.35
C LYS A 453 15.65 11.06 -16.75
N THR A 454 16.34 10.13 -17.40
CA THR A 454 16.50 8.76 -16.90
C THR A 454 16.99 8.76 -15.46
N ALA A 455 16.21 8.13 -14.59
CA ALA A 455 16.53 7.99 -13.19
C ALA A 455 17.42 6.77 -12.99
N THR A 456 18.53 6.93 -12.29
CA THR A 456 19.36 5.81 -11.84
C THR A 456 18.94 5.46 -10.42
N ILE A 457 18.49 4.24 -10.22
CA ILE A 457 18.25 3.67 -8.90
C ILE A 457 19.52 2.97 -8.45
N THR A 458 19.94 3.17 -7.20
CA THR A 458 21.08 2.47 -6.58
C THR A 458 20.66 1.85 -5.28
N ILE A 459 20.91 0.55 -5.13
CA ILE A 459 20.67 -0.20 -3.90
C ILE A 459 21.99 -0.36 -3.18
N LYS A 460 22.04 0.16 -1.95
CA LYS A 460 23.23 0.12 -1.10
C LYS A 460 22.89 -0.34 0.32
N PRO A 461 23.88 -0.81 1.10
CA PRO A 461 23.67 -1.07 2.52
C PRO A 461 23.18 0.19 3.26
N ASP A 462 22.23 0.01 4.17
CA ASP A 462 21.72 1.10 5.00
C ASP A 462 22.64 1.32 6.22
N LYS A 463 23.69 2.10 5.98
CA LYS A 463 24.75 2.38 6.96
C LYS A 463 24.27 3.27 8.11
N GLU A 464 23.29 4.13 7.86
CA GLU A 464 22.76 5.04 8.88
C GLU A 464 22.00 4.25 9.95
N THR A 465 21.12 3.33 9.53
CA THR A 465 20.41 2.45 10.46
C THR A 465 21.40 1.61 11.29
N VAL A 466 22.51 1.15 10.72
CA VAL A 466 23.57 0.45 11.47
C VAL A 466 24.18 1.36 12.54
N LYS A 467 24.53 2.60 12.17
CA LYS A 467 25.10 3.60 13.09
C LYS A 467 24.13 3.88 14.25
N GLU A 468 22.85 4.10 13.98
CA GLU A 468 21.82 4.35 14.99
C GLU A 468 21.70 3.20 16.02
N TYR A 469 21.74 1.95 15.55
CA TYR A 469 21.69 0.77 16.42
C TYR A 469 22.93 0.67 17.32
N LEU A 470 24.11 0.99 16.79
CA LEU A 470 25.35 1.00 17.57
C LEU A 470 25.38 2.14 18.61
N ILE A 471 24.89 3.33 18.25
CA ILE A 471 24.70 4.45 19.20
C ILE A 471 23.72 4.04 20.31
N THR A 472 22.61 3.39 19.95
CA THR A 472 21.61 2.91 20.90
C THR A 472 22.18 1.87 21.86
N LEU A 473 23.00 0.94 21.37
CA LEU A 473 23.73 -0.01 22.22
C LEU A 473 24.62 0.72 23.23
N VAL A 474 25.41 1.69 22.78
CA VAL A 474 26.31 2.45 23.66
C VAL A 474 25.52 3.25 24.70
N GLY A 475 24.42 3.89 24.30
CA GLY A 475 23.55 4.63 25.20
C GLY A 475 22.92 3.75 26.29
N THR A 476 22.35 2.61 25.89
CA THR A 476 21.75 1.65 26.84
C THR A 476 22.79 1.01 27.76
N TYR A 477 23.97 0.68 27.24
CA TYR A 477 25.10 0.19 28.03
C TYR A 477 25.53 1.23 29.08
N ASN A 478 25.74 2.47 28.65
CA ASN A 478 26.19 3.55 29.53
C ASN A 478 25.17 3.84 30.63
N LYS A 479 23.88 3.80 30.31
CA LYS A 479 22.81 3.96 31.30
C LYS A 479 22.87 2.88 32.39
N VAL A 480 23.04 1.61 32.01
CA VAL A 480 23.16 0.49 32.97
C VAL A 480 24.41 0.64 33.83
N VAL A 481 25.57 0.94 33.22
CA VAL A 481 26.82 1.09 33.96
C VAL A 481 26.77 2.30 34.90
N ALA A 482 26.13 3.40 34.48
CA ALA A 482 25.94 4.58 35.30
C ALA A 482 25.06 4.29 36.52
N GLU A 483 23.92 3.65 36.32
CA GLU A 483 23.04 3.24 37.42
C GLU A 483 23.76 2.28 38.39
N MET A 484 24.47 1.28 37.88
CA MET A 484 25.27 0.38 38.73
C MET A 484 26.35 1.14 39.52
N ASN A 485 26.96 2.17 38.93
CA ASN A 485 27.93 3.03 39.62
C ASN A 485 27.27 3.85 40.74
N ILE A 486 26.13 4.49 40.46
CA ILE A 486 25.36 5.27 41.44
C ILE A 486 24.95 4.40 42.61
N LEU A 487 24.45 3.19 42.36
CA LEU A 487 23.97 2.29 43.41
C LEU A 487 25.08 1.69 44.27
N THR A 488 26.31 1.57 43.76
CA THR A 488 27.42 0.89 44.45
C THR A 488 28.48 1.85 45.03
N GLN A 489 28.45 3.13 44.66
CA GLN A 489 29.42 4.15 45.08
C GLN A 489 28.71 5.33 45.76
N THR A 490 29.42 6.01 46.66
CA THR A 490 28.90 7.15 47.44
C THR A 490 29.33 8.50 46.87
N LYS A 491 29.64 8.57 45.57
CA LYS A 491 30.23 9.74 44.92
C LYS A 491 29.17 10.47 44.10
N GLU A 492 28.78 11.66 44.56
CA GLU A 492 27.76 12.48 43.88
C GLU A 492 28.20 12.91 42.47
N GLU A 493 29.51 13.04 42.23
CA GLU A 493 30.02 13.46 40.92
C GLU A 493 29.63 12.50 39.79
N ILE A 494 29.27 11.25 40.11
CA ILE A 494 28.77 10.27 39.13
C ILE A 494 27.47 10.77 38.49
N ILE A 495 26.61 11.43 39.25
CA ILE A 495 25.30 11.93 38.79
C ILE A 495 25.50 13.25 38.03
N ASP A 496 26.36 14.14 38.55
CA ASP A 496 26.63 15.45 37.94
C ASP A 496 27.25 15.34 36.54
N GLU A 497 27.97 14.25 36.26
CA GLU A 497 28.53 13.94 34.93
C GLU A 497 27.47 13.52 33.89
N LEU A 498 26.26 13.12 34.33
CA LEU A 498 25.20 12.61 33.46
C LEU A 498 24.26 13.73 33.00
N GLY A 499 24.71 14.51 32.01
CA GLY A 499 23.95 15.65 31.48
C GLY A 499 22.65 15.32 30.72
N TYR A 500 22.27 14.05 30.63
CA TYR A 500 21.04 13.60 29.95
C TYR A 500 19.88 13.30 30.92
N LEU A 501 20.11 13.37 32.22
CA LEU A 501 19.09 13.09 33.23
C LEU A 501 18.14 14.28 33.42
N THR A 502 16.87 13.97 33.65
CA THR A 502 15.87 14.96 34.09
C THR A 502 16.07 15.35 35.56
N GLU A 503 15.50 16.49 35.98
CA GLU A 503 15.59 16.94 37.39
C GLU A 503 15.06 15.87 38.37
N ASP A 504 13.93 15.24 38.03
CA ASP A 504 13.32 14.16 38.83
C ASP A 504 14.21 12.90 38.91
N GLU A 505 14.88 12.53 37.82
CA GLU A 505 15.83 11.40 37.79
C GLU A 505 17.07 11.70 38.63
N VAL A 506 17.56 12.94 38.61
CA VAL A 506 18.69 13.37 39.44
C VAL A 506 18.33 13.27 40.92
N GLU A 507 17.14 13.74 41.31
CA GLU A 507 16.67 13.62 42.70
C GLU A 507 16.57 12.15 43.13
N THR A 508 15.93 11.32 42.30
CA THR A 508 15.80 9.88 42.55
C THR A 508 17.17 9.19 42.70
N TYR A 509 18.12 9.46 41.80
CA TYR A 509 19.45 8.86 41.88
C TYR A 509 20.28 9.37 43.05
N LYS A 510 20.06 10.60 43.53
CA LYS A 510 20.67 11.10 44.76
C LYS A 510 20.16 10.34 45.99
N GLU A 511 18.86 10.01 46.04
CA GLU A 511 18.32 9.17 47.09
C GLU A 511 18.89 7.74 47.06
N TRP A 512 19.10 7.19 45.87
CA TRP A 512 19.63 5.83 45.70
C TRP A 512 21.16 5.73 45.82
N LEU A 513 21.86 6.85 45.99
CA LEU A 513 23.31 6.90 45.95
C LEU A 513 23.93 5.98 47.02
N GLY A 514 24.71 5.00 46.57
CA GLY A 514 25.40 4.04 47.43
C GLY A 514 24.50 3.07 48.21
N ILE A 515 23.21 2.97 47.89
CA ILE A 515 22.25 2.12 48.62
C ILE A 515 22.61 0.62 48.58
N PHE A 516 23.36 0.20 47.55
CA PHE A 516 23.87 -1.16 47.37
C PHE A 516 25.40 -1.23 47.45
N GLN A 517 26.00 -0.41 48.30
CA GLN A 517 27.43 -0.51 48.60
C GLN A 517 27.77 -1.93 49.08
N GLY A 518 28.69 -2.59 48.36
CA GLY A 518 29.09 -3.97 48.65
C GLY A 518 28.20 -5.06 48.06
N ASP A 519 27.17 -4.74 47.27
CA ASP A 519 26.43 -5.76 46.52
C ASP A 519 27.31 -6.33 45.39
N PHE A 520 27.75 -7.56 45.60
CA PHE A 520 28.59 -8.29 44.64
C PHE A 520 27.87 -8.62 43.34
N THR A 521 26.53 -8.66 43.32
CA THR A 521 25.78 -8.94 42.10
C THR A 521 25.94 -7.81 41.10
N LEU A 522 25.75 -6.56 41.55
CA LEU A 522 25.92 -5.37 40.70
C LEU A 522 27.38 -5.17 40.29
N THR A 523 28.31 -5.40 41.22
CA THR A 523 29.74 -5.28 40.94
C THR A 523 30.19 -6.31 39.89
N ASN A 524 29.80 -7.57 40.06
CA ASN A 524 30.15 -8.65 39.12
C ASN A 524 29.45 -8.47 37.76
N SER A 525 28.19 -8.03 37.73
CA SER A 525 27.51 -7.75 36.47
C SER A 525 28.20 -6.61 35.73
N LYS A 526 28.56 -5.53 36.42
CA LYS A 526 29.31 -4.42 35.83
C LYS A 526 30.66 -4.88 35.27
N SER A 527 31.44 -5.65 36.03
CA SER A 527 32.73 -6.17 35.56
C SER A 527 32.57 -7.08 34.33
N PHE A 528 31.52 -7.91 34.29
CA PHE A 528 31.19 -8.69 33.10
C PHE A 528 30.87 -7.80 31.89
N LEU A 529 29.96 -6.84 32.05
CA LEU A 529 29.59 -5.89 30.98
C LEU A 529 30.83 -5.22 30.38
N GLN A 530 31.72 -4.71 31.25
CA GLN A 530 32.96 -4.06 30.83
C GLN A 530 33.89 -5.02 30.10
N THR A 531 34.14 -6.20 30.69
CA THR A 531 35.05 -7.19 30.11
C THR A 531 34.57 -7.61 28.73
N THR A 532 33.28 -7.95 28.58
CA THR A 532 32.70 -8.37 27.31
C THR A 532 32.77 -7.27 26.24
N MET A 533 32.47 -6.01 26.57
CA MET A 533 32.58 -4.90 25.61
C MET A 533 34.03 -4.58 25.21
N THR A 534 35.00 -4.86 26.07
CA THR A 534 36.44 -4.64 25.75
C THR A 534 37.15 -5.88 25.21
N SER A 535 36.48 -7.04 25.20
CA SER A 535 37.11 -8.29 24.79
C SER A 535 37.34 -8.30 23.28
N ALA A 536 38.48 -8.86 22.88
CA ALA A 536 38.71 -9.21 21.48
C ALA A 536 38.00 -10.53 21.15
N TYR A 537 37.35 -10.55 19.99
CA TYR A 537 36.58 -11.63 19.44
C TYR A 537 37.07 -11.91 18.02
N SER A 538 37.95 -12.90 17.90
CA SER A 538 38.51 -13.32 16.61
C SER A 538 37.73 -14.53 16.10
N ILE A 539 37.22 -14.43 14.87
CA ILE A 539 36.44 -15.48 14.23
C ILE A 539 37.31 -16.26 13.23
N GLU A 540 38.25 -15.57 12.59
CA GLU A 540 39.19 -16.12 11.62
C GLU A 540 40.63 -15.69 11.96
N GLU A 541 41.64 -16.39 11.43
CA GLU A 541 43.06 -16.06 11.67
C GLU A 541 43.45 -14.66 11.17
N ASN A 542 42.71 -14.09 10.21
CA ASN A 542 42.98 -12.77 9.60
C ASN A 542 41.89 -11.72 9.87
N THR A 543 41.07 -11.86 10.91
CA THR A 543 40.04 -10.86 11.25
C THR A 543 40.69 -9.50 11.56
N THR A 544 40.40 -8.48 10.74
CA THR A 544 40.90 -7.10 10.93
C THR A 544 40.20 -6.39 12.08
N ILE A 545 38.87 -6.57 12.17
CA ILE A 545 38.04 -6.02 13.25
C ILE A 545 37.62 -7.13 14.21
N ASN A 546 38.31 -7.21 15.35
CA ASN A 546 38.04 -8.17 16.42
C ASN A 546 37.60 -7.50 17.72
N ASN A 547 37.56 -6.18 17.85
CA ASN A 547 37.08 -5.52 19.07
C ASN A 547 36.39 -4.18 18.78
N LEU A 548 35.60 -3.70 19.74
CA LEU A 548 34.85 -2.45 19.60
C LEU A 548 35.76 -1.22 19.43
N ALA A 549 36.96 -1.23 20.01
CA ALA A 549 37.87 -0.08 19.91
C ALA A 549 38.33 0.16 18.47
N GLN A 550 38.45 -0.89 17.66
CA GLN A 550 38.82 -0.79 16.24
C GLN A 550 37.72 -0.15 15.37
N ILE A 551 36.46 -0.17 15.81
CA ILE A 551 35.34 0.53 15.16
C ILE A 551 35.07 1.90 15.80
N GLY A 552 35.98 2.40 16.62
CA GLY A 552 35.84 3.71 17.28
C GLY A 552 34.95 3.70 18.53
N ILE A 553 34.59 2.53 19.07
CA ILE A 553 33.78 2.41 20.30
C ILE A 553 34.67 1.89 21.44
N SER A 554 35.03 2.74 22.39
CA SER A 554 35.86 2.33 23.53
C SER A 554 35.69 3.24 24.73
N THR A 555 36.26 2.87 25.87
CA THR A 555 36.32 3.73 27.06
C THR A 555 37.29 4.91 26.91
N SER A 556 37.95 5.05 25.76
CA SER A 556 38.89 6.13 25.45
C SER A 556 38.87 6.49 23.95
N ALA A 557 37.70 6.52 23.33
CA ALA A 557 37.59 6.73 21.88
C ALA A 557 37.98 8.16 21.47
N SER A 558 37.81 9.14 22.36
CA SER A 558 38.24 10.52 22.10
C SER A 558 39.77 10.68 22.21
N SER A 559 40.40 11.36 21.24
CA SER A 559 41.86 11.64 21.19
C SER A 559 42.39 12.54 22.33
N TYR A 560 41.56 12.86 23.34
CA TYR A 560 41.98 13.66 24.46
C TYR A 560 42.84 12.83 25.44
N SER A 561 44.15 13.04 25.38
CA SER A 561 45.19 12.45 26.24
C SER A 561 45.17 12.99 27.69
N GLY A 562 43.98 13.29 28.23
CA GLY A 562 43.75 13.68 29.62
C GLY A 562 43.11 12.55 30.43
N TYR A 563 43.34 12.58 31.74
CA TYR A 563 42.55 11.84 32.72
C TYR A 563 41.12 12.38 32.68
N SER A 564 40.15 11.54 32.31
CA SER A 564 38.73 11.87 32.41
C SER A 564 38.10 10.90 33.42
N PRO A 565 37.36 11.40 34.43
CA PRO A 565 36.63 10.55 35.38
C PRO A 565 35.78 9.46 34.69
N SER A 566 35.19 9.77 33.54
CA SER A 566 34.39 8.83 32.72
C SER A 566 35.17 7.56 32.32
N LYS A 567 36.47 7.70 32.04
CA LYS A 567 37.34 6.57 31.64
C LYS A 567 37.53 5.54 32.75
N LEU A 568 37.52 5.99 34.02
CA LEU A 568 37.62 5.09 35.18
C LEU A 568 36.28 4.47 35.57
N ARG A 569 35.17 5.07 35.15
CA ARG A 569 33.82 4.56 35.42
C ARG A 569 33.37 3.51 34.41
N GLY A 570 34.10 3.39 33.28
CA GLY A 570 33.94 2.39 32.22
C GLY A 570 32.74 2.64 31.31
N TYR A 571 32.43 3.92 31.09
CA TYR A 571 31.52 4.36 30.04
C TYR A 571 32.19 4.23 28.67
N LEU A 572 31.41 3.85 27.67
CA LEU A 572 31.83 3.81 26.27
C LEU A 572 31.64 5.19 25.63
N GLU A 573 32.62 5.59 24.85
CA GLU A 573 32.63 6.76 23.98
C GLU A 573 32.64 6.29 22.52
N ILE A 574 32.07 7.11 21.62
CA ILE A 574 32.05 6.86 20.18
C ILE A 574 32.91 7.93 19.50
N ASP A 575 33.91 7.51 18.73
CA ASP A 575 34.52 8.34 17.70
C ASP A 575 33.74 8.15 16.40
N GLU A 576 32.82 9.08 16.12
CA GLU A 576 31.95 9.01 14.95
C GLU A 576 32.72 8.90 13.63
N LYS A 577 33.89 9.53 13.51
CA LYS A 577 34.68 9.47 12.26
C LYS A 577 35.25 8.08 12.03
N THR A 578 35.78 7.47 13.09
CA THR A 578 36.32 6.12 13.05
C THR A 578 35.19 5.10 12.84
N LEU A 579 34.04 5.32 13.48
CA LEU A 579 32.85 4.48 13.30
C LEU A 579 32.32 4.53 11.87
N ASP A 580 32.13 5.73 11.31
CA ASP A 580 31.66 5.92 9.94
C ASP A 580 32.62 5.23 8.95
N SER A 581 33.93 5.43 9.12
CA SER A 581 34.95 4.77 8.31
C SER A 581 34.92 3.24 8.44
N ALA A 582 34.66 2.70 9.63
CA ALA A 582 34.60 1.26 9.83
C ALA A 582 33.33 0.66 9.21
N ILE A 583 32.17 1.30 9.38
CA ILE A 583 30.90 0.91 8.76
C ILE A 583 31.02 0.95 7.23
N ASP A 584 31.74 1.93 6.69
CA ASP A 584 31.93 2.06 5.25
C ASP A 584 32.73 0.93 4.62
N ASN A 585 33.76 0.44 5.30
CA ASN A 585 34.76 -0.45 4.72
C ASN A 585 34.67 -1.90 5.20
N ASN A 586 34.11 -2.16 6.38
CA ASN A 586 34.18 -3.46 7.06
C ASN A 586 32.83 -3.93 7.64
N LEU A 587 31.70 -3.53 7.05
CA LEU A 587 30.36 -3.83 7.56
C LEU A 587 30.13 -5.31 7.91
N ASN A 588 30.62 -6.23 7.08
CA ASN A 588 30.48 -7.67 7.32
C ASN A 588 31.27 -8.14 8.55
N GLU A 589 32.48 -7.60 8.77
CA GLU A 589 33.27 -7.93 9.97
C GLU A 589 32.61 -7.37 11.23
N ILE A 590 32.03 -6.16 11.14
CA ILE A 590 31.28 -5.56 12.25
C ILE A 590 30.05 -6.41 12.57
N LYS A 591 29.31 -6.87 11.57
CA LYS A 591 28.19 -7.80 11.77
C LYS A 591 28.63 -9.05 12.54
N ASN A 592 29.71 -9.68 12.08
CA ASN A 592 30.25 -10.90 12.68
C ASN A 592 30.76 -10.66 14.12
N LEU A 593 31.29 -9.47 14.43
CA LEU A 593 31.70 -9.08 15.78
C LEU A 593 30.54 -9.14 16.79
N PHE A 594 29.34 -8.70 16.38
CA PHE A 594 28.16 -8.71 17.26
C PHE A 594 27.44 -10.06 17.27
N GLY A 595 27.41 -10.76 16.13
CA GLY A 595 26.77 -12.05 15.97
C GLY A 595 27.35 -12.84 14.82
N TYR A 596 27.85 -14.04 15.10
CA TYR A 596 28.36 -14.97 14.10
C TYR A 596 27.82 -16.36 14.34
N ASP A 597 27.43 -17.02 13.25
CA ASP A 597 26.98 -18.41 13.21
C ASP A 597 28.22 -19.30 12.99
N SER A 598 28.62 -20.03 14.02
CA SER A 598 29.88 -20.78 14.01
C SER A 598 29.80 -22.11 13.25
N ASP A 599 28.61 -22.68 13.08
CA ASP A 599 28.39 -24.00 12.46
C ASP A 599 27.55 -23.94 11.16
N ASN A 600 27.14 -22.75 10.74
CA ASN A 600 26.36 -22.45 9.54
C ASN A 600 24.96 -23.09 9.53
N ASP A 601 24.33 -23.25 10.70
CA ASP A 601 22.96 -23.76 10.83
C ASP A 601 21.87 -22.68 10.71
N LEU A 602 22.28 -21.43 10.42
CA LEU A 602 21.47 -20.20 10.37
C LEU A 602 21.05 -19.67 11.75
N ILE A 603 21.64 -20.19 12.83
CA ILE A 603 21.41 -19.75 14.21
C ILE A 603 22.70 -19.14 14.75
N ILE A 604 22.62 -17.87 15.16
CA ILE A 604 23.76 -17.20 15.78
C ILE A 604 23.99 -17.76 17.18
N ASP A 605 25.20 -18.26 17.41
CA ASP A 605 25.64 -18.91 18.65
C ASP A 605 26.87 -18.23 19.27
N SER A 606 27.34 -17.13 18.67
CA SER A 606 28.63 -16.53 19.00
C SER A 606 28.65 -15.01 18.70
N GLY A 607 29.57 -14.26 19.31
CA GLY A 607 29.68 -12.79 19.17
C GLY A 607 29.41 -11.98 20.45
N ILE A 608 29.81 -10.70 20.46
CA ILE A 608 29.73 -9.82 21.65
C ILE A 608 28.29 -9.61 22.10
N ALA A 609 27.38 -9.31 21.17
CA ALA A 609 25.98 -9.06 21.52
C ALA A 609 25.26 -10.34 21.96
N TYR A 610 25.55 -11.46 21.31
CA TYR A 610 25.03 -12.77 21.72
C TYR A 610 25.48 -13.14 23.14
N GLN A 611 26.78 -13.06 23.43
CA GLN A 611 27.31 -13.35 24.77
C GLN A 611 26.72 -12.44 25.84
N MET A 612 26.54 -11.16 25.51
CA MET A 612 25.90 -10.19 26.38
C MET A 612 24.44 -10.58 26.68
N ASP A 613 23.66 -10.88 25.65
CA ASP A 613 22.25 -11.28 25.80
C ASP A 613 22.11 -12.53 26.67
N GLN A 614 22.84 -13.60 26.35
CA GLN A 614 22.78 -14.87 27.10
C GLN A 614 23.12 -14.68 28.58
N ARG A 615 24.13 -13.85 28.87
CA ARG A 615 24.49 -13.59 30.26
C ARG A 615 23.44 -12.73 30.96
N LEU A 616 22.99 -11.65 30.34
CA LEU A 616 22.01 -10.74 30.92
C LEU A 616 20.65 -11.42 31.13
N GLN A 617 20.27 -12.35 30.25
CA GLN A 617 19.06 -13.16 30.41
C GLN A 617 19.01 -13.84 31.78
N SER A 618 20.12 -14.41 32.25
CA SER A 618 20.17 -15.08 33.58
C SER A 618 19.88 -14.12 34.75
N TYR A 619 20.07 -12.81 34.56
CA TYR A 619 19.79 -11.81 35.57
C TYR A 619 18.33 -11.32 35.54
N VAL A 620 17.80 -11.06 34.33
CA VAL A 620 16.50 -10.37 34.14
C VAL A 620 15.32 -11.27 33.84
N GLN A 621 15.53 -12.53 33.45
CA GLN A 621 14.44 -13.44 33.15
C GLN A 621 13.54 -13.68 34.37
N SER A 622 12.33 -14.18 34.14
CA SER A 622 11.43 -14.60 35.24
C SER A 622 12.12 -15.66 36.12
N GLY A 623 12.18 -15.43 37.42
CA GLY A 623 12.94 -16.27 38.35
C GLY A 623 14.47 -16.10 38.30
N GLY A 624 14.97 -15.13 37.53
CA GLY A 624 16.38 -14.74 37.50
C GLY A 624 16.87 -14.04 38.77
N ILE A 625 18.12 -13.59 38.74
CA ILE A 625 18.81 -13.04 39.92
C ILE A 625 18.11 -11.78 40.44
N PHE A 626 17.78 -10.81 39.56
CA PHE A 626 17.13 -9.56 39.99
C PHE A 626 15.69 -9.79 40.42
N SER A 627 14.95 -10.62 39.69
CA SER A 627 13.60 -11.05 40.09
C SER A 627 13.60 -11.65 41.50
N THR A 628 14.57 -12.50 41.83
CA THR A 628 14.69 -13.11 43.16
C THR A 628 14.99 -12.08 44.25
N LYS A 629 15.83 -11.07 43.97
CA LYS A 629 16.11 -9.98 44.92
C LYS A 629 14.85 -9.12 45.17
N ILE A 630 14.11 -8.80 44.12
CA ILE A 630 12.84 -8.05 44.22
C ILE A 630 11.84 -8.83 45.09
N SER A 631 11.63 -10.12 44.81
CA SER A 631 10.72 -10.97 45.59
C SER A 631 11.13 -11.10 47.07
N THR A 632 12.44 -11.10 47.35
CA THR A 632 12.95 -11.11 48.73
C THR A 632 12.60 -9.80 49.45
N LEU A 633 12.71 -8.66 48.76
CA LEU A 633 12.30 -7.36 49.29
C LEU A 633 10.79 -7.26 49.45
N ASP A 634 9.99 -7.78 48.51
CA ASP A 634 8.52 -7.88 48.65
C ASP A 634 8.12 -8.58 49.96
N THR A 635 8.79 -9.67 50.28
CA THR A 635 8.55 -10.43 51.51
C THR A 635 8.93 -9.63 52.76
N ARG A 636 10.04 -8.87 52.73
CA ARG A 636 10.49 -8.00 53.82
C ARG A 636 9.54 -6.81 54.03
N ILE A 637 9.11 -6.18 52.94
CA ILE A 637 8.11 -5.09 52.93
C ILE A 637 6.83 -5.60 53.59
N SER A 638 6.29 -6.73 53.12
CA SER A 638 5.05 -7.31 53.66
C SER A 638 5.17 -7.64 55.16
N SER A 639 6.32 -8.17 55.57
CA SER A 639 6.59 -8.49 56.99
C SER A 639 6.70 -7.23 57.85
N SER A 640 7.33 -6.18 57.33
CA SER A 640 7.49 -4.88 58.00
C SER A 640 6.15 -4.16 58.13
N GLU A 641 5.32 -4.14 57.08
CA GLU A 641 3.96 -3.60 57.11
C GLU A 641 3.09 -4.29 58.15
N GLN A 642 3.17 -5.61 58.27
CA GLN A 642 2.45 -6.35 59.32
C GLN A 642 2.96 -6.00 60.72
N LYS A 643 4.27 -5.80 60.88
CA LYS A 643 4.88 -5.40 62.16
C LYS A 643 4.49 -3.97 62.56
N ILE A 644 4.45 -3.04 61.61
CA ILE A 644 3.95 -1.66 61.79
C ILE A 644 2.50 -1.71 62.28
N LYS A 645 1.63 -2.44 61.59
CA LYS A 645 0.22 -2.60 61.98
C LYS A 645 0.05 -3.14 63.41
N ASN A 646 0.88 -4.11 63.79
CA ASN A 646 0.86 -4.66 65.15
C ASN A 646 1.34 -3.63 66.18
N LEU A 647 2.41 -2.88 65.89
CA LEU A 647 2.94 -1.83 66.75
C LEU A 647 1.94 -0.67 66.92
N GLU A 648 1.29 -0.25 65.84
CA GLU A 648 0.22 0.76 65.88
C GLU A 648 -0.92 0.33 66.81
N THR A 649 -1.37 -0.91 66.68
CA THR A 649 -2.42 -1.48 67.55
C THR A 649 -1.98 -1.51 69.03
N GLN A 650 -0.73 -1.90 69.29
CA GLN A 650 -0.17 -1.91 70.65
C GLN A 650 -0.03 -0.50 71.24
N LEU A 651 0.38 0.46 70.42
CA LEU A 651 0.53 1.86 70.82
C LEU A 651 -0.82 2.50 71.11
N GLU A 652 -1.84 2.22 70.31
CA GLU A 652 -3.19 2.70 70.56
C GLU A 652 -3.76 2.15 71.88
N ALA A 653 -3.63 0.84 72.11
CA ALA A 653 -4.06 0.22 73.37
C ALA A 653 -3.31 0.79 74.59
N LYS A 654 -2.00 1.04 74.44
CA LYS A 654 -1.18 1.64 75.49
C LYS A 654 -1.57 3.09 75.76
N GLU A 655 -1.80 3.89 74.73
CA GLU A 655 -2.28 5.27 74.84
C GLU A 655 -3.62 5.32 75.56
N GLN A 656 -4.58 4.45 75.20
CA GLN A 656 -5.86 4.34 75.88
C GLN A 656 -5.71 3.95 77.36
N SER A 657 -4.87 2.96 77.67
CA SER A 657 -4.58 2.58 79.06
C SER A 657 -3.94 3.73 79.85
N LEU A 658 -2.99 4.47 79.26
CA LEU A 658 -2.38 5.63 79.91
C LEU A 658 -3.44 6.71 80.16
N LYS A 659 -4.24 7.07 79.16
CA LYS A 659 -5.36 8.02 79.31
C LYS A 659 -6.28 7.62 80.46
N GLN A 660 -6.71 6.35 80.53
CA GLN A 660 -7.56 5.86 81.63
C GLN A 660 -6.90 6.00 83.01
N LYS A 661 -5.64 5.57 83.16
CA LYS A 661 -4.90 5.68 84.44
C LYS A 661 -4.76 7.13 84.89
N TYR A 662 -4.42 8.02 83.97
CA TYR A 662 -4.23 9.43 84.24
C TYR A 662 -5.55 10.16 84.51
N SER A 663 -6.64 9.82 83.83
CA SER A 663 -7.98 10.31 84.16
C SER A 663 -8.45 9.85 85.55
N GLN A 664 -8.16 8.60 85.93
CA GLN A 664 -8.46 8.11 87.29
C GLN A 664 -7.63 8.84 88.34
N MET A 665 -6.33 9.04 88.11
CA MET A 665 -5.45 9.81 89.00
C MET A 665 -5.94 11.25 89.17
N GLU A 666 -6.36 11.89 88.09
CA GLU A 666 -6.89 13.25 88.14
C GLU A 666 -8.21 13.33 88.91
N SER A 667 -9.09 12.33 88.73
CA SER A 667 -10.31 12.20 89.54
C SER A 667 -10.01 12.00 91.03
N THR A 668 -9.02 11.15 91.38
CA THR A 668 -8.64 10.96 92.78
C THR A 668 -7.97 12.20 93.37
N LEU A 669 -7.09 12.88 92.64
CA LEU A 669 -6.47 14.14 93.08
C LEU A 669 -7.51 15.24 93.30
N ASN A 670 -8.48 15.39 92.40
CA ASN A 670 -9.59 16.32 92.56
C ASN A 670 -10.45 15.97 93.79
N SER A 671 -10.69 14.67 94.04
CA SER A 671 -11.41 14.22 95.24
C SER A 671 -10.63 14.53 96.53
N LEU A 672 -9.32 14.30 96.55
CA LEU A 672 -8.45 14.61 97.68
C LEU A 672 -8.33 16.11 97.92
N GLU A 673 -8.27 16.92 96.85
CA GLU A 673 -8.27 18.37 96.94
C GLU A 673 -9.61 18.87 97.50
N SER A 674 -10.74 18.33 97.04
CA SER A 674 -12.06 18.66 97.59
C SER A 674 -12.20 18.25 99.06
N GLN A 675 -11.61 17.11 99.45
CA GLN A 675 -11.58 16.64 100.84
C GLN A 675 -10.68 17.54 101.70
N SER A 676 -9.51 17.94 101.18
CA SER A 676 -8.59 18.89 101.82
C SER A 676 -9.23 20.26 102.01
N GLN A 677 -9.91 20.79 100.99
CA GLN A 677 -10.68 22.04 101.08
C GLN A 677 -11.83 21.92 102.11
N SER A 678 -12.52 20.78 102.15
CA SER A 678 -13.56 20.52 103.14
C SER A 678 -12.99 20.47 104.57
N ILE A 679 -11.83 19.82 104.75
CA ILE A 679 -11.11 19.78 106.02
C ILE A 679 -10.65 21.19 106.43
N ASN A 680 -9.99 21.94 105.53
CA ASN A 680 -9.56 23.32 105.79
C ASN A 680 -10.73 24.24 106.13
N ASN A 681 -11.86 24.12 105.43
CA ASN A 681 -13.08 24.88 105.74
C ASN A 681 -13.65 24.49 107.11
N THR A 682 -13.48 23.23 107.54
CA THR A 682 -13.91 22.76 108.87
C THR A 682 -12.97 23.28 109.97
N PHE A 683 -11.67 23.37 109.71
CA PHE A 683 -10.69 23.93 110.65
C PHE A 683 -10.80 25.45 110.76
N ASN A 684 -11.00 26.16 109.64
CA ASN A 684 -11.20 27.62 109.64
C ASN A 684 -12.51 28.02 110.33
N LYS A 685 -13.56 27.21 110.24
CA LYS A 685 -14.81 27.41 111.00
C LYS A 685 -14.70 27.16 112.51
N LYS A 686 -13.58 26.62 113.01
CA LYS A 686 -13.32 26.42 114.44
C LYS A 686 -12.44 27.51 115.07
N GLN A 687 -12.00 28.51 114.28
CA GLN A 687 -11.21 29.65 114.76
C GLN A 687 -11.98 30.98 114.81
N GLU A 688 -13.26 30.97 114.45
CA GLU A 688 -14.25 31.98 114.87
C GLU A 688 -15.07 31.42 116.04
#